data_AF-A0A5E5QLC0-F1
#
_entry.id   AF-A0A5E5QLC0-F1
#
_cell.length_a   1.000
_cell.length_b   1.000
_cell.length_c   1.000
_cell.angle_alpha   90.00
_cell.angle_beta   90.00
_cell.angle_gamma   90.00
#
_symmetry.space_group_name_H-M   'P 1'
#
loop_
_entity.id
_entity.type
_entity.pdbx_description
1 polymer ?
#
loop_
_entity_poly.entity_id
_entity_poly.type
_entity_poly.pdbx_seq_one_letter_code
_entity_poly.pdbx_strand_id
1 'polypeptide(L)'
;MGGIVDVFESVVDAVVDTAESVADAVVDVADTVADTVIDVADTVIDVADTVADTVIDVADTIFDTVDIIFDTPELVFEKIADSIVYFVTGSYEGDEGDNTLFATGLGLWGSGVKMYGGNDTVYAASFDLDVYDTWGNLSVYGGAGFMDINKSAWGNMTVAGLAGTTNLQHIGRTGNINFGGAAASNYIYRRGYSGNISFKGGGIANRVISEVEYGNIKFKGIGASNIVKRKGGVQGNIRFTGAGASNVVERIGGDQGDVRFTGVGAYNKVSNSANRGSIYFEGGIGAHNKVKRRGDSGNIVFAGAGISNQVISEVKDGNISFTGIGALNIVKRIGGNRGDIVFNGAGAANHVVNTAKYGNTNFTGGGGGNIIDHSTNGNISFTGVGFVNKVTHTGDYGDINFFGGGFGNIITRSGVRGNGDLTILGGGNVVTWSTTGELKAKLGGLILNRLKRDGSGNTNLILASLGNIVDVEVSKGNLSLTGIGAANIINYKAQGILNANLAGGANKINKEGSGNSILYLLAGANVFTDSSTGNVRGSLFGGLNIVTKNGNGNINVAMYGGINALIQVGKGNIQTRLLGGANVIVKVGDGNISALLFGLANIVTHVGDGDNYLLMLGMYNIATKVGDGDVIVGMFGVGNVLTHVGNGMSAALMVSVGANFLTKVGNGPTLALMFSAGGNIFTHIGNGLSAALMIGGTANIFTKVGNDTTVAIMLAGYANIFTHVGDGFSAALMIGGGTANIFTKVGNGITLAAMVGSANIFTHIGNGFSVAFAIGQA
;
A
#
# COMPACT_ATOMS: atom_id res chain seq x y z
N MET A 1 12.52 7.48 22.63
CA MET A 1 12.68 6.04 22.36
C MET A 1 12.52 5.20 23.63
N GLY A 2 13.01 5.62 24.81
CA GLY A 2 12.87 4.87 26.08
C GLY A 2 11.45 4.46 26.47
N GLY A 3 10.47 5.38 26.56
CA GLY A 3 9.12 5.02 27.06
C GLY A 3 8.25 4.12 26.15
N ILE A 4 8.66 3.84 24.90
CA ILE A 4 8.01 2.85 24.02
C ILE A 4 8.70 1.48 24.16
N VAL A 5 9.99 1.49 24.51
CA VAL A 5 10.78 0.29 24.77
C VAL A 5 10.40 -0.30 26.14
N ASP A 6 10.18 0.52 27.17
CA ASP A 6 9.81 0.04 28.52
C ASP A 6 8.47 -0.72 28.57
N VAL A 7 7.50 -0.35 27.72
CA VAL A 7 6.20 -1.05 27.61
C VAL A 7 6.30 -2.30 26.73
N PHE A 8 7.23 -2.31 25.76
CA PHE A 8 7.49 -3.46 24.91
C PHE A 8 8.27 -4.55 25.66
N GLU A 9 9.24 -4.15 26.49
CA GLU A 9 10.02 -5.05 27.34
C GLU A 9 9.14 -5.70 28.42
N SER A 10 8.27 -4.93 29.10
CA SER A 10 7.32 -5.48 30.10
C SER A 10 6.36 -6.54 29.56
N VAL A 11 6.03 -6.51 28.26
CA VAL A 11 5.14 -7.49 27.61
C VAL A 11 5.91 -8.69 27.08
N VAL A 12 7.16 -8.49 26.68
CA VAL A 12 8.07 -9.57 26.24
C VAL A 12 8.45 -10.46 27.43
N ASP A 13 8.77 -9.88 28.59
CA ASP A 13 9.17 -10.65 29.78
C ASP A 13 8.03 -11.56 30.29
N ALA A 14 6.78 -11.06 30.32
CA ALA A 14 5.62 -11.85 30.73
C ALA A 14 5.31 -13.03 29.77
N VAL A 15 5.69 -12.90 28.49
CA VAL A 15 5.51 -13.94 27.47
C VAL A 15 6.62 -14.99 27.55
N VAL A 16 7.84 -14.58 27.87
CA VAL A 16 9.00 -15.48 28.07
C VAL A 16 8.81 -16.33 29.34
N ASP A 17 8.37 -15.74 30.45
CA ASP A 17 8.08 -16.47 31.70
C ASP A 17 6.99 -17.54 31.53
N THR A 18 6.01 -17.27 30.65
CA THR A 18 4.94 -18.23 30.33
C THR A 18 5.42 -19.32 29.36
N ALA A 19 6.37 -19.01 28.48
CA ALA A 19 6.93 -19.95 27.52
C ALA A 19 7.94 -20.92 28.17
N GLU A 20 8.73 -20.47 29.15
CA GLU A 20 9.65 -21.32 29.92
C GLU A 20 8.88 -22.30 30.83
N SER A 21 7.81 -21.82 31.49
CA SER A 21 6.87 -22.64 32.28
C SER A 21 6.21 -23.78 31.49
N VAL A 22 5.91 -23.55 30.21
CA VAL A 22 5.32 -24.54 29.31
C VAL A 22 6.38 -25.46 28.68
N ALA A 23 7.60 -24.97 28.47
CA ALA A 23 8.72 -25.76 27.97
C ALA A 23 9.20 -26.79 29.00
N ASP A 24 9.31 -26.41 30.28
CA ASP A 24 9.72 -27.31 31.36
C ASP A 24 8.70 -28.46 31.57
N ALA A 25 7.40 -28.17 31.48
CA ALA A 25 6.34 -29.17 31.57
C ALA A 25 6.27 -30.13 30.35
N VAL A 26 6.84 -29.73 29.21
CA VAL A 26 6.89 -30.53 27.97
C VAL A 26 8.15 -31.42 27.93
N VAL A 27 9.24 -30.98 28.55
CA VAL A 27 10.50 -31.75 28.66
C VAL A 27 10.35 -32.90 29.67
N ASP A 28 9.63 -32.70 30.78
CA ASP A 28 9.37 -33.76 31.80
C ASP A 28 8.53 -34.95 31.28
N VAL A 29 7.71 -34.75 30.24
CA VAL A 29 6.86 -35.79 29.63
C VAL A 29 7.58 -36.54 28.51
N ALA A 30 8.56 -35.91 27.86
CA ALA A 30 9.34 -36.50 26.77
C ALA A 30 10.35 -37.55 27.27
N ASP A 31 10.91 -37.35 28.47
CA ASP A 31 11.87 -38.27 29.09
C ASP A 31 11.24 -39.57 29.63
N THR A 32 9.91 -39.67 29.71
CA THR A 32 9.21 -40.81 30.34
C THR A 32 8.55 -41.79 29.35
N VAL A 33 8.48 -41.46 28.04
CA VAL A 33 7.69 -42.25 27.05
C VAL A 33 8.53 -42.86 25.91
N ALA A 34 9.76 -42.38 25.67
CA ALA A 34 10.62 -42.93 24.60
C ALA A 34 11.44 -44.17 25.02
N ASP A 35 11.71 -44.35 26.32
CA ASP A 35 12.59 -45.40 26.86
C ASP A 35 11.91 -46.77 27.09
N THR A 36 10.62 -46.95 26.79
CA THR A 36 9.91 -48.20 27.16
C THR A 36 8.94 -48.74 26.12
N VAL A 37 8.96 -48.23 24.88
CA VAL A 37 8.06 -48.72 23.84
C VAL A 37 8.81 -49.02 22.55
N ILE A 38 9.40 -50.22 22.58
CA ILE A 38 9.40 -51.19 21.46
C ILE A 38 10.54 -50.93 20.45
N ASP A 39 11.77 -51.50 20.54
CA ASP A 39 12.33 -52.66 21.26
C ASP A 39 11.58 -54.00 21.15
N VAL A 40 10.46 -54.05 20.42
CA VAL A 40 9.71 -55.30 20.17
C VAL A 40 9.04 -55.27 18.79
N ALA A 41 9.79 -54.92 17.75
CA ALA A 41 9.41 -55.25 16.37
C ALA A 41 10.64 -55.41 15.46
N ASP A 42 11.64 -56.08 16.01
CA ASP A 42 12.89 -56.55 15.42
C ASP A 42 12.71 -57.64 14.34
N THR A 43 11.55 -57.72 13.73
CA THR A 43 11.21 -58.89 12.93
C THR A 43 10.15 -58.46 11.95
N VAL A 44 10.59 -58.00 10.78
CA VAL A 44 10.00 -58.42 9.51
C VAL A 44 10.83 -57.87 8.34
N ILE A 45 11.72 -58.73 7.84
CA ILE A 45 11.89 -59.01 6.40
C ILE A 45 12.71 -57.91 5.68
N ASP A 46 14.04 -57.95 5.60
CA ASP A 46 14.93 -59.08 5.26
C ASP A 46 14.49 -59.82 3.99
N VAL A 47 14.27 -59.05 2.91
CA VAL A 47 14.16 -59.57 1.54
C VAL A 47 14.81 -58.58 0.56
N ALA A 48 15.79 -59.12 -0.18
CA ALA A 48 16.29 -58.70 -1.49
C ALA A 48 17.24 -57.49 -1.48
N ASP A 49 18.57 -57.62 -1.38
CA ASP A 49 19.46 -58.66 -1.91
C ASP A 49 19.33 -58.92 -3.43
N THR A 50 18.85 -57.94 -4.19
CA THR A 50 18.66 -58.12 -5.65
C THR A 50 18.82 -56.85 -6.48
N VAL A 51 19.94 -56.12 -6.35
CA VAL A 51 20.51 -55.35 -7.49
C VAL A 51 22.04 -55.26 -7.36
N ALA A 52 22.66 -56.34 -6.87
CA ALA A 52 24.11 -56.50 -6.80
C ALA A 52 24.70 -57.32 -7.97
N ASP A 53 23.88 -57.81 -8.90
CA ASP A 53 24.29 -58.75 -9.96
C ASP A 53 23.99 -58.30 -11.40
N THR A 54 23.87 -56.99 -11.66
CA THR A 54 23.77 -56.51 -13.05
C THR A 54 24.83 -55.47 -13.42
N VAL A 55 26.03 -56.01 -13.65
CA VAL A 55 26.69 -55.97 -14.98
C VAL A 55 27.37 -54.63 -15.31
N ILE A 56 28.68 -54.43 -15.16
CA ILE A 56 29.88 -55.32 -15.23
C ILE A 56 30.08 -56.05 -16.58
N ASP A 57 29.12 -56.02 -17.54
CA ASP A 57 29.30 -56.55 -18.93
C ASP A 57 29.25 -55.49 -20.06
N VAL A 58 29.53 -54.21 -19.78
CA VAL A 58 29.61 -53.18 -20.87
C VAL A 58 31.04 -52.67 -21.08
N ALA A 59 31.98 -53.08 -20.23
CA ALA A 59 33.37 -52.64 -20.28
C ALA A 59 34.25 -53.44 -21.27
N ASP A 60 33.81 -54.61 -21.74
CA ASP A 60 34.65 -55.54 -22.54
C ASP A 60 34.30 -55.66 -24.04
N THR A 61 33.44 -54.80 -24.60
CA THR A 61 32.99 -54.91 -26.01
C THR A 61 33.47 -53.79 -26.96
N ILE A 62 34.36 -52.91 -26.51
CA ILE A 62 34.86 -51.78 -27.33
C ILE A 62 36.28 -52.03 -27.87
N PHE A 63 36.98 -53.05 -27.38
CA PHE A 63 38.41 -53.25 -27.67
C PHE A 63 38.75 -54.29 -28.75
N ASP A 64 37.78 -55.07 -29.25
CA ASP A 64 38.06 -56.22 -30.15
C ASP A 64 37.45 -56.12 -31.57
N THR A 65 37.16 -54.92 -32.08
CA THR A 65 36.65 -54.75 -33.46
C THR A 65 36.97 -53.32 -33.89
N VAL A 66 37.99 -53.01 -34.70
CA VAL A 66 38.20 -53.48 -36.08
C VAL A 66 39.64 -53.12 -36.47
N ASP A 67 40.50 -54.13 -36.48
CA ASP A 67 41.87 -54.13 -37.02
C ASP A 67 41.86 -54.66 -38.47
N ILE A 68 40.86 -54.27 -39.25
CA ILE A 68 40.63 -54.76 -40.62
C ILE A 68 40.09 -53.60 -41.43
N ILE A 69 40.94 -52.94 -42.22
CA ILE A 69 40.69 -52.36 -43.56
C ILE A 69 42.01 -51.67 -43.98
N PHE A 70 42.94 -52.49 -44.47
CA PHE A 70 43.97 -52.07 -45.42
C PHE A 70 43.92 -53.10 -46.56
N ASP A 71 43.51 -52.70 -47.77
CA ASP A 71 44.07 -53.19 -49.04
C ASP A 71 43.38 -52.57 -50.27
N THR A 72 44.16 -51.85 -51.10
CA THR A 72 44.12 -51.81 -52.58
C THR A 72 45.11 -50.75 -53.10
N PRO A 73 46.21 -51.12 -53.78
CA PRO A 73 47.17 -50.16 -54.31
C PRO A 73 47.31 -50.24 -55.85
N GLU A 74 46.78 -49.25 -56.56
CA GLU A 74 47.26 -48.91 -57.92
C GLU A 74 46.94 -47.47 -58.38
N LEU A 75 46.20 -46.68 -57.60
CA LEU A 75 46.12 -45.20 -57.70
C LEU A 75 47.08 -44.49 -56.72
N VAL A 76 48.03 -45.26 -56.18
CA VAL A 76 48.65 -44.99 -54.88
C VAL A 76 49.99 -44.26 -54.99
N PHE A 77 50.64 -44.21 -56.16
CA PHE A 77 52.01 -43.70 -56.24
C PHE A 77 52.13 -42.16 -56.27
N GLU A 78 51.20 -41.41 -56.88
CA GLU A 78 51.20 -39.93 -56.80
C GLU A 78 50.68 -39.43 -55.44
N LYS A 79 49.60 -40.03 -54.92
CA LYS A 79 49.02 -39.65 -53.63
C LYS A 79 49.92 -39.98 -52.43
N ILE A 80 50.75 -41.04 -52.52
CA ILE A 80 51.73 -41.36 -51.48
C ILE A 80 52.92 -40.38 -51.49
N ALA A 81 53.34 -39.88 -52.66
CA ALA A 81 54.48 -38.97 -52.76
C ALA A 81 54.22 -37.66 -51.99
N ASP A 82 53.05 -37.05 -52.17
CA ASP A 82 52.67 -35.80 -51.49
C ASP A 82 52.46 -36.00 -49.98
N SER A 83 51.88 -37.14 -49.57
CA SER A 83 51.77 -37.51 -48.15
C SER A 83 53.13 -37.73 -47.49
N ILE A 84 54.10 -38.34 -48.19
CA ILE A 84 55.46 -38.53 -47.68
C ILE A 84 56.24 -37.21 -47.62
N VAL A 85 56.12 -36.35 -48.65
CA VAL A 85 56.78 -35.03 -48.67
C VAL A 85 56.25 -34.15 -47.55
N TYR A 86 54.94 -34.14 -47.32
CA TYR A 86 54.34 -33.42 -46.20
C TYR A 86 54.76 -34.02 -44.84
N PHE A 87 54.84 -35.35 -44.73
CA PHE A 87 55.30 -36.04 -43.51
C PHE A 87 56.72 -35.58 -43.09
N VAL A 88 57.61 -35.34 -44.04
CA VAL A 88 59.01 -34.95 -43.81
C VAL A 88 59.21 -33.43 -43.71
N THR A 89 58.59 -32.65 -44.61
CA THR A 89 58.89 -31.21 -44.76
C THR A 89 57.85 -30.29 -44.12
N GLY A 90 56.63 -30.78 -43.88
CA GLY A 90 55.49 -29.98 -43.43
C GLY A 90 54.96 -28.96 -44.46
N SER A 91 55.36 -29.04 -45.73
CA SER A 91 54.98 -28.10 -46.79
C SER A 91 54.29 -28.80 -47.97
N TYR A 92 53.20 -28.23 -48.47
CA TYR A 92 52.54 -28.64 -49.72
C TYR A 92 52.09 -27.40 -50.49
N GLU A 93 52.23 -27.39 -51.81
CA GLU A 93 51.81 -26.29 -52.68
C GLU A 93 51.00 -26.87 -53.85
N GLY A 94 49.70 -26.63 -53.83
CA GLY A 94 48.73 -27.04 -54.86
C GLY A 94 48.67 -26.09 -56.05
N ASP A 95 47.75 -26.35 -56.97
CA ASP A 95 47.54 -25.55 -58.18
C ASP A 95 46.22 -24.75 -58.12
N GLU A 96 45.70 -24.32 -59.27
CA GLU A 96 44.41 -23.61 -59.36
C GLU A 96 43.21 -24.56 -59.58
N GLY A 97 43.41 -25.88 -59.52
CA GLY A 97 42.38 -26.90 -59.69
C GLY A 97 42.05 -27.67 -58.41
N ASP A 98 41.06 -28.57 -58.46
CA ASP A 98 40.60 -29.33 -57.27
C ASP A 98 41.71 -30.26 -56.74
N ASN A 99 42.30 -29.93 -55.58
CA ASN A 99 43.37 -30.73 -54.97
C ASN A 99 42.86 -31.65 -53.83
N THR A 100 43.46 -32.83 -53.65
CA THR A 100 43.18 -33.71 -52.49
C THR A 100 44.48 -34.17 -51.83
N LEU A 101 44.69 -33.80 -50.57
CA LEU A 101 45.91 -34.13 -49.79
C LEU A 101 45.59 -34.99 -48.56
N PHE A 102 46.42 -35.99 -48.28
CA PHE A 102 46.46 -36.70 -46.98
C PHE A 102 47.67 -36.22 -46.17
N ALA A 103 47.44 -35.34 -45.20
CA ALA A 103 48.42 -34.64 -44.39
C ALA A 103 48.71 -35.39 -43.07
N THR A 104 49.59 -36.38 -43.10
CA THR A 104 50.02 -37.15 -41.90
C THR A 104 51.45 -36.74 -41.49
N GLY A 105 51.74 -36.34 -40.24
CA GLY A 105 53.12 -36.01 -39.83
C GLY A 105 53.30 -35.07 -38.61
N LEU A 106 54.54 -34.90 -38.13
CA LEU A 106 54.87 -34.05 -36.96
C LEU A 106 54.95 -32.54 -37.26
N GLY A 107 55.13 -32.14 -38.54
CA GLY A 107 54.88 -30.76 -39.01
C GLY A 107 55.65 -29.62 -38.32
N LEU A 108 56.89 -29.82 -37.86
CA LEU A 108 57.58 -28.85 -36.98
C LEU A 108 58.31 -27.68 -37.68
N TRP A 109 58.54 -27.72 -39.00
CA TRP A 109 59.47 -26.79 -39.70
C TRP A 109 59.05 -26.39 -41.14
N GLY A 110 57.77 -26.49 -41.52
CA GLY A 110 57.26 -26.27 -42.88
C GLY A 110 56.53 -24.94 -43.11
N SER A 111 56.18 -24.62 -44.36
CA SER A 111 55.39 -23.45 -44.75
C SER A 111 53.87 -23.72 -44.86
N GLY A 112 53.42 -24.91 -44.44
CA GLY A 112 52.02 -25.34 -44.50
C GLY A 112 51.55 -25.81 -45.87
N VAL A 113 50.25 -26.08 -45.96
CA VAL A 113 49.51 -26.49 -47.17
C VAL A 113 48.95 -25.23 -47.85
N LYS A 114 49.43 -24.87 -49.03
CA LYS A 114 48.93 -23.74 -49.82
C LYS A 114 48.15 -24.24 -51.03
N MET A 115 46.89 -23.83 -51.15
CA MET A 115 46.00 -24.09 -52.28
C MET A 115 45.61 -22.76 -52.92
N TYR A 116 45.65 -22.66 -54.24
CA TYR A 116 45.45 -21.38 -54.94
C TYR A 116 44.10 -21.26 -55.65
N GLY A 117 43.42 -22.36 -55.98
CA GLY A 117 42.09 -22.35 -56.58
C GLY A 117 41.46 -23.75 -56.69
N GLY A 118 40.13 -23.84 -56.86
CA GLY A 118 39.42 -25.13 -56.98
C GLY A 118 38.66 -25.56 -55.72
N ASN A 119 38.05 -26.74 -55.75
CA ASN A 119 37.43 -27.37 -54.58
C ASN A 119 38.42 -28.32 -53.90
N ASP A 120 39.15 -27.79 -52.93
CA ASP A 120 40.22 -28.52 -52.26
C ASP A 120 39.74 -29.34 -51.08
N THR A 121 40.33 -30.52 -50.91
CA THR A 121 40.08 -31.42 -49.78
C THR A 121 41.38 -31.82 -49.08
N VAL A 122 41.47 -31.62 -47.77
CA VAL A 122 42.61 -32.04 -46.95
C VAL A 122 42.16 -33.02 -45.88
N TYR A 123 42.72 -34.23 -45.85
CA TYR A 123 42.55 -35.20 -44.78
C TYR A 123 43.80 -35.20 -43.89
N ALA A 124 43.70 -34.75 -42.64
CA ALA A 124 44.87 -34.54 -41.78
C ALA A 124 44.93 -35.50 -40.58
N ALA A 125 46.14 -35.89 -40.20
CA ALA A 125 46.50 -36.50 -38.93
C ALA A 125 47.90 -36.00 -38.53
N SER A 126 47.98 -34.75 -38.07
CA SER A 126 49.26 -34.07 -37.84
C SER A 126 49.42 -33.50 -36.42
N PHE A 127 50.63 -33.12 -36.03
CA PHE A 127 50.83 -32.35 -34.79
C PHE A 127 50.59 -30.86 -35.02
N ASP A 128 50.96 -30.32 -36.18
CA ASP A 128 50.70 -28.93 -36.59
C ASP A 128 50.12 -28.93 -38.02
N LEU A 129 49.09 -28.14 -38.28
CA LEU A 129 48.35 -28.09 -39.55
C LEU A 129 48.04 -26.64 -39.94
N ASP A 130 48.88 -26.08 -40.81
CA ASP A 130 48.64 -24.82 -41.49
C ASP A 130 48.05 -25.05 -42.88
N VAL A 131 46.88 -24.48 -43.19
CA VAL A 131 46.26 -24.52 -44.53
C VAL A 131 45.89 -23.11 -45.01
N TYR A 132 46.32 -22.74 -46.20
CA TYR A 132 45.99 -21.49 -46.88
C TYR A 132 45.25 -21.78 -48.17
N ASP A 133 44.11 -21.14 -48.38
CA ASP A 133 43.30 -21.31 -49.60
C ASP A 133 42.81 -19.94 -50.12
N THR A 134 42.76 -19.79 -51.45
CA THR A 134 42.36 -18.53 -52.09
C THR A 134 40.90 -18.56 -52.51
N TRP A 135 40.51 -19.31 -53.54
CA TRP A 135 39.15 -19.32 -54.11
C TRP A 135 38.62 -20.74 -54.40
N GLY A 136 37.30 -20.93 -54.38
CA GLY A 136 36.65 -22.26 -54.45
C GLY A 136 36.32 -22.83 -53.07
N ASN A 137 35.88 -24.08 -52.93
CA ASN A 137 35.48 -24.62 -51.62
C ASN A 137 36.61 -25.42 -50.96
N LEU A 138 36.97 -25.07 -49.72
CA LEU A 138 37.92 -25.83 -48.92
C LEU A 138 37.20 -26.78 -47.96
N SER A 139 37.59 -28.05 -47.97
CA SER A 139 37.11 -29.07 -47.02
C SER A 139 38.28 -29.71 -46.28
N VAL A 140 38.39 -29.53 -44.96
CA VAL A 140 39.44 -30.13 -44.14
C VAL A 140 38.82 -31.13 -43.15
N TYR A 141 39.31 -32.36 -43.15
CA TYR A 141 38.83 -33.45 -42.30
C TYR A 141 39.98 -34.08 -41.51
N GLY A 142 39.81 -34.39 -40.23
CA GLY A 142 40.78 -35.22 -39.48
C GLY A 142 41.31 -34.61 -38.18
N GLY A 143 42.51 -34.97 -37.75
CA GLY A 143 43.08 -34.66 -36.43
C GLY A 143 44.35 -33.80 -36.48
N ALA A 144 44.49 -32.82 -35.59
CA ALA A 144 45.72 -32.01 -35.47
C ALA A 144 46.10 -31.65 -34.03
N GLY A 145 47.37 -31.49 -33.67
CA GLY A 145 47.73 -30.84 -32.38
C GLY A 145 47.35 -29.36 -32.38
N PHE A 146 47.81 -28.63 -33.39
CA PHE A 146 47.48 -27.24 -33.70
C PHE A 146 46.91 -27.17 -35.13
N MET A 147 45.82 -26.43 -35.34
CA MET A 147 45.13 -26.31 -36.62
C MET A 147 44.86 -24.85 -36.94
N ASP A 148 45.49 -24.34 -37.99
CA ASP A 148 45.44 -22.96 -38.45
C ASP A 148 45.05 -22.93 -39.94
N ILE A 149 43.81 -22.50 -40.24
CA ILE A 149 43.25 -22.55 -41.60
C ILE A 149 42.79 -21.16 -42.03
N ASN A 150 43.28 -20.67 -43.17
CA ASN A 150 43.06 -19.32 -43.67
C ASN A 150 42.52 -19.33 -45.12
N LYS A 151 41.36 -18.68 -45.35
CA LYS A 151 40.77 -18.52 -46.68
C LYS A 151 40.58 -17.05 -47.08
N SER A 152 41.09 -16.64 -48.26
CA SER A 152 41.24 -15.22 -48.60
C SER A 152 40.23 -14.63 -49.63
N ALA A 153 39.62 -15.40 -50.53
CA ALA A 153 38.74 -14.87 -51.60
C ALA A 153 37.26 -15.30 -51.54
N TRP A 154 36.82 -16.27 -52.33
CA TRP A 154 35.40 -16.68 -52.36
C TRP A 154 35.23 -18.20 -52.29
N GLY A 155 34.10 -18.64 -51.73
CA GLY A 155 33.76 -20.06 -51.56
C GLY A 155 33.74 -20.50 -50.10
N ASN A 156 33.18 -21.67 -49.82
CA ASN A 156 32.95 -22.11 -48.43
C ASN A 156 34.19 -22.75 -47.83
N MET A 157 34.34 -22.64 -46.51
CA MET A 157 35.30 -23.40 -45.72
C MET A 157 34.51 -24.39 -44.85
N THR A 158 34.77 -25.69 -45.00
CA THR A 158 34.21 -26.75 -44.16
C THR A 158 35.35 -27.45 -43.43
N VAL A 159 35.28 -27.52 -42.10
CA VAL A 159 36.32 -28.15 -41.29
C VAL A 159 35.64 -29.09 -40.31
N ALA A 160 36.03 -30.38 -40.30
CA ALA A 160 35.54 -31.33 -39.32
C ALA A 160 36.66 -32.20 -38.74
N GLY A 161 36.85 -32.16 -37.43
CA GLY A 161 38.05 -32.75 -36.85
C GLY A 161 38.25 -32.61 -35.34
N LEU A 162 39.27 -33.29 -34.83
CA LEU A 162 39.72 -33.19 -33.43
C LEU A 162 41.03 -32.42 -33.38
N ALA A 163 41.16 -31.42 -32.50
CA ALA A 163 42.44 -30.74 -32.34
C ALA A 163 42.82 -30.40 -30.90
N GLY A 164 44.09 -30.12 -30.63
CA GLY A 164 44.48 -29.42 -29.41
C GLY A 164 43.97 -27.98 -29.44
N THR A 165 44.27 -27.25 -30.51
CA THR A 165 43.73 -25.91 -30.78
C THR A 165 43.32 -25.76 -32.24
N THR A 166 42.26 -24.97 -32.48
CA THR A 166 41.75 -24.68 -33.82
C THR A 166 41.61 -23.17 -34.02
N ASN A 167 42.11 -22.64 -35.14
CA ASN A 167 42.01 -21.26 -35.58
C ASN A 167 41.61 -21.23 -37.06
N LEU A 168 40.36 -20.83 -37.34
CA LEU A 168 39.79 -20.77 -38.69
C LEU A 168 39.50 -19.32 -39.05
N GLN A 169 40.07 -18.84 -40.15
CA GLN A 169 39.85 -17.48 -40.62
C GLN A 169 39.39 -17.47 -42.08
N HIS A 170 38.29 -16.79 -42.36
CA HIS A 170 37.86 -16.52 -43.74
C HIS A 170 37.60 -15.02 -43.93
N ILE A 171 38.56 -14.36 -44.58
CA ILE A 171 38.60 -12.90 -44.82
C ILE A 171 38.09 -12.50 -46.22
N GLY A 172 37.55 -13.48 -46.94
CA GLY A 172 37.11 -13.33 -48.31
C GLY A 172 35.76 -12.63 -48.50
N ARG A 173 35.49 -12.17 -49.72
CA ARG A 173 34.29 -11.39 -50.06
C ARG A 173 33.01 -12.15 -49.76
N THR A 174 32.91 -13.43 -50.16
CA THR A 174 31.73 -14.28 -49.96
C THR A 174 32.11 -15.70 -49.57
N GLY A 175 31.29 -16.37 -48.75
CA GLY A 175 31.52 -17.77 -48.36
C GLY A 175 31.17 -18.06 -46.91
N ASN A 176 30.68 -19.26 -46.62
CA ASN A 176 30.35 -19.69 -45.27
C ASN A 176 31.54 -20.39 -44.59
N ILE A 177 31.57 -20.40 -43.26
CA ILE A 177 32.41 -21.30 -42.47
C ILE A 177 31.52 -22.35 -41.79
N ASN A 178 31.76 -23.62 -42.03
CA ASN A 178 31.09 -24.75 -41.37
C ASN A 178 32.12 -25.53 -40.56
N PHE A 179 32.05 -25.45 -39.23
CA PHE A 179 32.93 -26.19 -38.33
C PHE A 179 32.17 -27.31 -37.61
N GLY A 180 32.77 -28.51 -37.58
CA GLY A 180 32.26 -29.71 -36.94
C GLY A 180 33.34 -30.49 -36.19
N GLY A 181 33.64 -30.16 -34.94
CA GLY A 181 34.82 -30.75 -34.30
C GLY A 181 34.93 -30.55 -32.79
N ALA A 182 36.02 -31.05 -32.18
CA ALA A 182 36.32 -30.78 -30.78
C ALA A 182 37.79 -30.41 -30.57
N ALA A 183 38.03 -29.34 -29.81
CA ALA A 183 39.38 -28.91 -29.46
C ALA A 183 39.42 -28.21 -28.10
N ALA A 184 40.57 -28.17 -27.44
CA ALA A 184 40.68 -27.46 -26.16
C ALA A 184 40.36 -25.96 -26.33
N SER A 185 40.81 -25.35 -27.44
CA SER A 185 40.48 -23.97 -27.82
C SER A 185 40.08 -23.87 -29.28
N ASN A 186 38.86 -23.41 -29.57
CA ASN A 186 38.35 -23.15 -30.92
C ASN A 186 38.21 -21.64 -31.17
N TYR A 187 38.86 -21.11 -32.19
CA TYR A 187 38.73 -19.73 -32.67
C TYR A 187 38.27 -19.72 -34.14
N ILE A 188 37.14 -19.07 -34.42
CA ILE A 188 36.56 -18.97 -35.76
C ILE A 188 36.29 -17.50 -36.06
N TYR A 189 36.81 -16.99 -37.18
CA TYR A 189 36.70 -15.60 -37.59
C TYR A 189 36.28 -15.45 -39.06
N ARG A 190 35.19 -14.73 -39.31
CA ARG A 190 34.68 -14.42 -40.66
C ARG A 190 34.61 -12.91 -40.88
N ARG A 191 35.23 -12.39 -41.95
CA ARG A 191 35.14 -10.97 -42.37
C ARG A 191 34.97 -10.82 -43.87
N GLY A 192 34.00 -10.03 -44.33
CA GLY A 192 33.73 -9.86 -45.77
C GLY A 192 32.36 -9.26 -46.05
N TYR A 193 31.86 -9.41 -47.27
CA TYR A 193 30.53 -8.91 -47.64
C TYR A 193 29.41 -9.85 -47.15
N SER A 194 29.53 -11.15 -47.41
CA SER A 194 28.48 -12.13 -47.05
C SER A 194 29.02 -13.49 -46.63
N GLY A 195 28.39 -14.12 -45.64
CA GLY A 195 28.78 -15.45 -45.19
C GLY A 195 28.27 -15.81 -43.80
N ASN A 196 27.67 -16.98 -43.66
CA ASN A 196 27.26 -17.52 -42.36
C ASN A 196 28.42 -18.24 -41.68
N ILE A 197 28.35 -18.34 -40.35
CA ILE A 197 29.15 -19.28 -39.57
C ILE A 197 28.22 -20.32 -38.96
N SER A 198 28.48 -21.61 -39.20
CA SER A 198 27.84 -22.73 -38.51
C SER A 198 28.89 -23.47 -37.70
N PHE A 199 28.83 -23.34 -36.37
CA PHE A 199 29.70 -24.05 -35.43
C PHE A 199 28.93 -25.19 -34.78
N LYS A 200 29.48 -26.41 -34.84
CA LYS A 200 29.00 -27.59 -34.12
C LYS A 200 30.18 -28.29 -33.45
N GLY A 201 30.38 -28.13 -32.14
CA GLY A 201 31.59 -28.66 -31.52
C GLY A 201 31.72 -28.56 -30.01
N GLY A 202 32.78 -29.15 -29.48
CA GLY A 202 33.10 -29.15 -28.05
C GLY A 202 34.49 -28.60 -27.77
N GLY A 203 34.68 -27.95 -26.62
CA GLY A 203 36.01 -27.48 -26.23
C GLY A 203 36.05 -26.84 -24.85
N ILE A 204 37.24 -26.55 -24.32
CA ILE A 204 37.32 -25.78 -23.07
C ILE A 204 36.92 -24.32 -23.36
N ALA A 205 37.44 -23.73 -24.45
CA ALA A 205 37.12 -22.39 -24.90
C ALA A 205 36.67 -22.38 -26.37
N ASN A 206 35.54 -21.75 -26.66
CA ASN A 206 35.02 -21.58 -28.02
C ASN A 206 34.79 -20.08 -28.30
N ARG A 207 35.42 -19.53 -29.34
CA ARG A 207 35.31 -18.12 -29.74
C ARG A 207 34.95 -18.00 -31.22
N VAL A 208 33.74 -17.54 -31.51
CA VAL A 208 33.20 -17.37 -32.87
C VAL A 208 32.89 -15.91 -33.14
N ILE A 209 33.49 -15.33 -34.18
CA ILE A 209 33.36 -13.91 -34.52
C ILE A 209 33.01 -13.73 -36.00
N SER A 210 31.99 -12.93 -36.29
CA SER A 210 31.59 -12.54 -37.64
C SER A 210 31.51 -11.02 -37.80
N GLU A 211 32.16 -10.51 -38.84
CA GLU A 211 32.21 -9.10 -39.23
C GLU A 211 31.79 -8.93 -40.70
N VAL A 212 30.73 -9.64 -41.12
CA VAL A 212 30.16 -9.55 -42.48
C VAL A 212 28.94 -8.63 -42.55
N GLU A 213 28.70 -8.00 -43.70
CA GLU A 213 27.48 -7.19 -43.91
C GLU A 213 26.20 -8.03 -43.82
N TYR A 214 26.19 -9.21 -44.46
CA TYR A 214 25.06 -10.13 -44.52
C TYR A 214 25.47 -11.54 -44.08
N GLY A 215 24.88 -12.06 -43.01
CA GLY A 215 25.14 -13.44 -42.58
C GLY A 215 24.75 -13.73 -41.15
N ASN A 216 24.50 -14.98 -40.83
CA ASN A 216 24.09 -15.41 -39.50
C ASN A 216 25.21 -16.18 -38.81
N ILE A 217 25.18 -16.21 -37.48
CA ILE A 217 25.96 -17.18 -36.69
C ILE A 217 25.00 -18.20 -36.10
N LYS A 218 25.23 -19.48 -36.36
CA LYS A 218 24.59 -20.61 -35.69
C LYS A 218 25.64 -21.35 -34.87
N PHE A 219 25.55 -21.27 -33.56
CA PHE A 219 26.45 -21.94 -32.63
C PHE A 219 25.71 -23.09 -31.93
N LYS A 220 26.25 -24.30 -32.01
CA LYS A 220 25.83 -25.46 -31.24
C LYS A 220 27.03 -26.11 -30.58
N GLY A 221 27.21 -25.97 -29.27
CA GLY A 221 28.41 -26.55 -28.65
C GLY A 221 28.46 -26.55 -27.14
N ILE A 222 29.44 -27.28 -26.62
CA ILE A 222 29.73 -27.36 -25.18
C ILE A 222 31.12 -26.78 -24.89
N GLY A 223 31.26 -26.09 -23.78
CA GLY A 223 32.57 -25.69 -23.30
C GLY A 223 32.59 -24.79 -22.09
N ALA A 224 33.67 -24.79 -21.32
CA ALA A 224 33.78 -23.98 -20.11
C ALA A 224 33.56 -22.48 -20.40
N SER A 225 34.04 -21.98 -21.54
CA SER A 225 33.84 -20.60 -22.01
C SER A 225 33.40 -20.56 -23.48
N ASN A 226 32.21 -20.01 -23.75
CA ASN A 226 31.70 -19.82 -25.10
C ASN A 226 31.50 -18.33 -25.39
N ILE A 227 32.19 -17.78 -26.40
CA ILE A 227 32.12 -16.38 -26.81
C ILE A 227 31.68 -16.31 -28.28
N VAL A 228 30.50 -15.77 -28.54
CA VAL A 228 29.95 -15.59 -29.90
C VAL A 228 29.68 -14.11 -30.15
N LYS A 229 30.34 -13.50 -31.14
CA LYS A 229 30.18 -12.08 -31.46
C LYS A 229 29.86 -11.86 -32.94
N ARG A 230 28.82 -11.07 -33.22
CA ARG A 230 28.55 -10.54 -34.57
C ARG A 230 28.69 -9.02 -34.53
N LYS A 231 29.57 -8.44 -35.33
CA LYS A 231 29.85 -6.99 -35.34
C LYS A 231 29.43 -6.32 -36.65
N GLY A 232 28.78 -5.17 -36.55
CA GLY A 232 28.37 -4.34 -37.68
C GLY A 232 27.36 -5.02 -38.62
N GLY A 233 27.46 -4.62 -39.88
CA GLY A 233 26.69 -5.14 -41.01
C GLY A 233 25.24 -4.66 -41.08
N VAL A 234 24.64 -4.88 -42.24
CA VAL A 234 23.23 -4.50 -42.50
C VAL A 234 22.31 -5.49 -41.79
N GLN A 235 22.51 -6.80 -42.01
CA GLN A 235 21.59 -7.81 -41.49
C GLN A 235 22.30 -9.07 -41.00
N GLY A 236 21.86 -9.59 -39.86
CA GLY A 236 22.18 -10.96 -39.48
C GLY A 236 21.94 -11.30 -38.02
N ASN A 237 21.48 -12.53 -37.81
CA ASN A 237 21.04 -13.06 -36.53
C ASN A 237 22.14 -13.89 -35.86
N ILE A 238 22.06 -14.02 -34.54
CA ILE A 238 22.82 -15.03 -33.79
C ILE A 238 21.84 -16.04 -33.21
N ARG A 239 22.07 -17.33 -33.44
CA ARG A 239 21.40 -18.43 -32.74
C ARG A 239 22.44 -19.22 -31.96
N PHE A 240 22.33 -19.19 -30.63
CA PHE A 240 23.19 -19.92 -29.71
C PHE A 240 22.44 -21.06 -29.05
N THR A 241 23.03 -22.25 -29.08
CA THR A 241 22.56 -23.43 -28.33
C THR A 241 23.77 -24.10 -27.69
N GLY A 242 23.92 -24.04 -26.37
CA GLY A 242 25.13 -24.61 -25.76
C GLY A 242 25.14 -24.66 -24.25
N ALA A 243 26.12 -25.38 -23.70
CA ALA A 243 26.34 -25.48 -22.26
C ALA A 243 27.77 -25.05 -21.92
N GLY A 244 27.95 -24.40 -20.77
CA GLY A 244 29.25 -23.91 -20.35
C GLY A 244 29.25 -23.14 -19.06
N ALA A 245 30.38 -23.07 -18.35
CA ALA A 245 30.47 -22.24 -17.15
C ALA A 245 30.22 -20.75 -17.46
N SER A 246 30.67 -20.26 -18.62
CA SER A 246 30.46 -18.89 -19.10
C SER A 246 30.02 -18.86 -20.56
N ASN A 247 28.88 -18.26 -20.85
CA ASN A 247 28.36 -18.04 -22.21
C ASN A 247 28.18 -16.54 -22.48
N VAL A 248 28.87 -16.02 -23.50
CA VAL A 248 28.84 -14.60 -23.90
C VAL A 248 28.42 -14.50 -25.36
N VAL A 249 27.23 -13.95 -25.61
CA VAL A 249 26.66 -13.78 -26.95
C VAL A 249 26.36 -12.31 -27.21
N GLU A 250 27.05 -11.71 -28.18
CA GLU A 250 26.98 -10.26 -28.42
C GLU A 250 26.74 -9.94 -29.91
N ARG A 251 25.61 -9.30 -30.21
CA ARG A 251 25.39 -8.60 -31.47
C ARG A 251 25.72 -7.12 -31.28
N ILE A 252 26.74 -6.63 -31.97
CA ILE A 252 27.34 -5.32 -31.75
C ILE A 252 27.15 -4.45 -33.00
N GLY A 253 26.24 -3.48 -32.94
CA GLY A 253 25.94 -2.53 -34.02
C GLY A 253 25.25 -3.17 -35.23
N GLY A 254 25.12 -2.39 -36.30
CA GLY A 254 24.44 -2.77 -37.54
C GLY A 254 22.94 -2.47 -37.57
N ASP A 255 22.31 -2.62 -38.73
CA ASP A 255 20.93 -2.13 -38.93
C ASP A 255 19.87 -3.08 -38.36
N GLN A 256 20.01 -4.39 -38.60
CA GLN A 256 19.03 -5.38 -38.19
C GLN A 256 19.63 -6.71 -37.73
N GLY A 257 19.03 -7.34 -36.73
CA GLY A 257 19.24 -8.76 -36.43
C GLY A 257 18.90 -9.15 -35.00
N ASP A 258 18.34 -10.34 -34.84
CA ASP A 258 17.92 -10.90 -33.56
C ASP A 258 19.03 -11.74 -32.92
N VAL A 259 18.94 -11.89 -31.59
CA VAL A 259 19.73 -12.86 -30.84
C VAL A 259 18.79 -13.85 -30.18
N ARG A 260 18.97 -15.14 -30.50
CA ARG A 260 18.28 -16.26 -29.83
C ARG A 260 19.28 -17.05 -29.01
N PHE A 261 19.04 -17.16 -27.72
CA PHE A 261 19.89 -17.88 -26.78
C PHE A 261 19.12 -19.02 -26.12
N THR A 262 19.71 -20.21 -26.15
CA THR A 262 19.29 -21.36 -25.36
C THR A 262 20.54 -22.01 -24.78
N GLY A 263 20.62 -22.17 -23.47
CA GLY A 263 21.82 -22.76 -22.89
C GLY A 263 21.90 -22.75 -21.38
N VAL A 264 22.75 -23.63 -20.85
CA VAL A 264 22.99 -23.76 -19.41
C VAL A 264 24.37 -23.21 -19.08
N GLY A 265 24.47 -22.46 -17.98
CA GLY A 265 25.78 -22.00 -17.52
C GLY A 265 25.77 -21.13 -16.29
N ALA A 266 26.84 -21.18 -15.50
CA ALA A 266 26.94 -20.36 -14.29
C ALA A 266 26.82 -18.85 -14.61
N TYR A 267 27.35 -18.40 -15.74
CA TYR A 267 27.24 -17.02 -16.21
C TYR A 267 26.78 -16.96 -17.66
N ASN A 268 25.65 -16.28 -17.93
CA ASN A 268 25.13 -16.07 -19.27
C ASN A 268 24.99 -14.56 -19.55
N LYS A 269 25.76 -14.03 -20.51
CA LYS A 269 25.68 -12.64 -20.96
C LYS A 269 25.20 -12.58 -22.40
N VAL A 270 24.03 -12.01 -22.64
CA VAL A 270 23.45 -11.83 -23.97
C VAL A 270 23.22 -10.35 -24.24
N SER A 271 23.73 -9.82 -25.35
CA SER A 271 23.47 -8.43 -25.73
C SER A 271 23.21 -8.24 -27.21
N ASN A 272 22.36 -7.27 -27.52
CA ASN A 272 22.05 -6.85 -28.89
C ASN A 272 22.00 -5.33 -28.98
N SER A 273 22.95 -4.74 -29.70
CA SER A 273 23.09 -3.31 -29.91
C SER A 273 22.80 -2.84 -31.35
N ALA A 274 22.15 -3.68 -32.17
CA ALA A 274 21.70 -3.28 -33.51
C ALA A 274 20.56 -2.26 -33.46
N ASN A 275 20.36 -1.49 -34.54
CA ASN A 275 19.28 -0.49 -34.61
C ASN A 275 17.91 -1.16 -34.43
N ARG A 276 17.67 -2.29 -35.13
CA ARG A 276 16.43 -3.08 -35.03
C ARG A 276 16.73 -4.55 -34.71
N GLY A 277 15.95 -5.15 -33.81
CA GLY A 277 16.05 -6.58 -33.51
C GLY A 277 15.76 -6.89 -32.06
N SER A 278 15.35 -8.12 -31.78
CA SER A 278 14.94 -8.56 -30.45
C SER A 278 15.97 -9.50 -29.82
N ILE A 279 15.83 -9.74 -28.53
CA ILE A 279 16.53 -10.81 -27.82
C ILE A 279 15.48 -11.80 -27.34
N TYR A 280 15.67 -13.08 -27.67
CA TYR A 280 14.90 -14.20 -27.15
C TYR A 280 15.85 -15.06 -26.32
N PHE A 281 15.66 -15.04 -25.01
CA PHE A 281 16.42 -15.83 -24.05
C PHE A 281 15.50 -16.91 -23.50
N GLU A 282 15.69 -18.15 -23.95
CA GLU A 282 14.81 -19.29 -23.65
C GLU A 282 15.61 -20.43 -23.03
N GLY A 283 15.17 -20.96 -21.88
CA GLY A 283 15.80 -22.13 -21.26
C GLY A 283 17.18 -21.84 -20.67
N GLY A 284 17.45 -20.59 -20.31
CA GLY A 284 18.68 -20.21 -19.63
C GLY A 284 18.65 -20.57 -18.15
N ILE A 285 19.29 -21.68 -17.78
CA ILE A 285 19.51 -22.08 -16.39
C ILE A 285 20.93 -21.64 -16.03
N GLY A 286 21.06 -20.72 -15.08
CA GLY A 286 22.36 -20.21 -14.70
C GLY A 286 22.40 -19.38 -13.44
N ALA A 287 23.50 -19.42 -12.70
CA ALA A 287 23.62 -18.63 -11.47
C ALA A 287 23.43 -17.12 -11.74
N HIS A 288 23.99 -16.59 -12.83
CA HIS A 288 23.90 -15.19 -13.21
C HIS A 288 23.53 -15.02 -14.70
N ASN A 289 22.33 -14.51 -14.97
CA ASN A 289 21.85 -14.21 -16.31
C ASN A 289 21.81 -12.68 -16.53
N LYS A 290 22.46 -12.17 -17.57
CA LYS A 290 22.50 -10.75 -17.94
C LYS A 290 22.11 -10.55 -19.40
N VAL A 291 20.97 -9.91 -19.63
CA VAL A 291 20.44 -9.63 -20.97
C VAL A 291 20.33 -8.12 -21.18
N LYS A 292 20.92 -7.61 -22.27
CA LYS A 292 20.92 -6.16 -22.57
C LYS A 292 20.58 -5.83 -24.02
N ARG A 293 19.56 -5.00 -24.25
CA ARG A 293 19.15 -4.49 -25.56
C ARG A 293 19.38 -2.98 -25.67
N ARG A 294 19.97 -2.52 -26.80
CA ARG A 294 20.27 -1.10 -27.10
C ARG A 294 20.06 -0.74 -28.58
N GLY A 295 19.31 0.29 -28.92
CA GLY A 295 19.12 0.69 -30.32
C GLY A 295 17.83 1.46 -30.51
N ASP A 296 17.30 1.47 -31.72
CA ASP A 296 16.04 2.15 -32.01
C ASP A 296 14.84 1.32 -31.55
N SER A 297 14.76 0.04 -31.94
CA SER A 297 13.61 -0.79 -31.58
C SER A 297 13.88 -2.27 -31.41
N GLY A 298 13.03 -2.92 -30.61
CA GLY A 298 13.00 -4.37 -30.44
C GLY A 298 12.79 -4.81 -29.01
N ASN A 299 12.26 -6.02 -28.86
CA ASN A 299 11.80 -6.53 -27.58
C ASN A 299 12.87 -7.38 -26.89
N ILE A 300 12.70 -7.57 -25.58
CA ILE A 300 13.34 -8.67 -24.87
C ILE A 300 12.25 -9.64 -24.42
N VAL A 301 12.40 -10.91 -24.78
CA VAL A 301 11.64 -12.03 -24.23
C VAL A 301 12.62 -12.86 -23.41
N PHE A 302 12.41 -12.93 -22.11
CA PHE A 302 13.24 -13.67 -21.16
C PHE A 302 12.43 -14.76 -20.48
N ALA A 303 12.89 -16.00 -20.61
CA ALA A 303 12.41 -17.18 -19.92
C ALA A 303 13.61 -17.97 -19.37
N GLY A 304 13.84 -17.89 -18.05
CA GLY A 304 15.01 -18.51 -17.44
C GLY A 304 14.97 -18.58 -15.91
N ALA A 305 15.90 -19.34 -15.34
CA ALA A 305 16.06 -19.51 -13.90
C ALA A 305 17.51 -19.21 -13.49
N GLY A 306 17.67 -18.63 -12.30
CA GLY A 306 19.00 -18.32 -11.79
C GLY A 306 19.04 -17.70 -10.42
N ILE A 307 20.22 -17.60 -9.80
CA ILE A 307 20.36 -16.85 -8.53
C ILE A 307 20.09 -15.36 -8.80
N SER A 308 20.62 -14.81 -9.90
CA SER A 308 20.39 -13.43 -10.32
C SER A 308 20.05 -13.33 -11.81
N ASN A 309 18.94 -12.66 -12.11
CA ASN A 309 18.51 -12.33 -13.46
C ASN A 309 18.49 -10.81 -13.65
N GLN A 310 19.26 -10.28 -14.60
CA GLN A 310 19.32 -8.87 -14.95
C GLN A 310 18.91 -8.68 -16.41
N VAL A 311 17.77 -8.02 -16.65
CA VAL A 311 17.23 -7.75 -17.98
C VAL A 311 17.08 -6.25 -18.18
N ILE A 312 17.79 -5.67 -19.15
CA ILE A 312 17.84 -4.23 -19.37
C ILE A 312 17.54 -3.90 -20.85
N SER A 313 16.55 -3.05 -21.09
CA SER A 313 16.24 -2.52 -22.43
C SER A 313 16.35 -0.99 -22.46
N GLU A 314 17.27 -0.49 -23.30
CA GLU A 314 17.59 0.92 -23.54
C GLU A 314 17.23 1.31 -25.00
N VAL A 315 16.08 0.83 -25.51
CA VAL A 315 15.61 1.15 -26.88
C VAL A 315 14.69 2.38 -26.91
N LYS A 316 14.42 2.96 -28.08
CA LYS A 316 13.36 3.96 -28.21
C LYS A 316 11.98 3.31 -28.07
N ASP A 317 11.75 2.21 -28.79
CA ASP A 317 10.46 1.49 -28.82
C ASP A 317 10.65 -0.02 -28.64
N GLY A 318 10.08 -0.58 -27.59
CA GLY A 318 10.15 -2.03 -27.35
C GLY A 318 9.80 -2.42 -25.92
N ASN A 319 9.28 -3.64 -25.80
CA ASN A 319 8.73 -4.19 -24.56
C ASN A 319 9.71 -5.18 -23.93
N ILE A 320 9.54 -5.41 -22.63
CA ILE A 320 10.17 -6.52 -21.92
C ILE A 320 9.09 -7.49 -21.45
N SER A 321 9.20 -8.75 -21.84
CA SER A 321 8.46 -9.87 -21.24
C SER A 321 9.43 -10.72 -20.45
N PHE A 322 9.25 -10.75 -19.13
CA PHE A 322 10.08 -11.50 -18.19
C PHE A 322 9.25 -12.62 -17.58
N THR A 323 9.75 -13.86 -17.68
CA THR A 323 9.29 -15.02 -16.94
C THR A 323 10.49 -15.69 -16.29
N GLY A 324 10.53 -15.77 -14.96
CA GLY A 324 11.68 -16.41 -14.32
C GLY A 324 11.62 -16.53 -12.81
N ILE A 325 12.48 -17.39 -12.29
CA ILE A 325 12.66 -17.61 -10.86
C ILE A 325 14.10 -17.25 -10.51
N GLY A 326 14.28 -16.54 -9.40
CA GLY A 326 15.61 -16.30 -8.88
C GLY A 326 15.66 -15.50 -7.59
N ALA A 327 16.76 -15.61 -6.84
CA ALA A 327 16.92 -14.85 -5.60
C ALA A 327 16.85 -13.33 -5.87
N LEU A 328 17.44 -12.86 -6.97
CA LEU A 328 17.41 -11.45 -7.40
C LEU A 328 16.97 -11.31 -8.85
N ASN A 329 15.82 -10.68 -9.10
CA ASN A 329 15.34 -10.37 -10.45
C ASN A 329 15.32 -8.84 -10.64
N ILE A 330 16.12 -8.32 -11.58
CA ILE A 330 16.19 -6.90 -11.93
C ILE A 330 15.77 -6.72 -13.39
N VAL A 331 14.64 -6.05 -13.61
CA VAL A 331 14.10 -5.78 -14.95
C VAL A 331 13.95 -4.28 -15.17
N LYS A 332 14.68 -3.72 -16.13
CA LYS A 332 14.71 -2.27 -16.37
C LYS A 332 14.39 -1.92 -17.82
N ARG A 333 13.33 -1.16 -18.04
CA ARG A 333 13.04 -0.45 -19.29
C ARG A 333 13.44 1.01 -19.11
N ILE A 334 14.50 1.44 -19.79
CA ILE A 334 15.14 2.74 -19.54
C ILE A 334 14.95 3.66 -20.76
N GLY A 335 14.30 4.81 -20.54
CA GLY A 335 14.13 5.87 -21.53
C GLY A 335 13.37 5.44 -22.79
N GLY A 336 13.40 6.30 -23.82
CA GLY A 336 12.68 6.05 -25.07
C GLY A 336 11.22 6.51 -25.06
N ASN A 337 10.53 6.27 -26.17
CA ASN A 337 9.18 6.75 -26.42
C ASN A 337 8.14 5.79 -25.83
N ARG A 338 8.22 4.49 -26.15
CA ARG A 338 7.25 3.48 -25.72
C ARG A 338 7.93 2.20 -25.21
N GLY A 339 7.37 1.61 -24.16
CA GLY A 339 7.82 0.31 -23.69
C GLY A 339 7.05 -0.18 -22.48
N ASP A 340 6.34 -1.28 -22.66
CA ASP A 340 5.68 -2.00 -21.58
C ASP A 340 6.65 -2.98 -20.91
N ILE A 341 6.40 -3.25 -19.63
CA ILE A 341 7.01 -4.36 -18.90
C ILE A 341 5.91 -5.33 -18.47
N VAL A 342 6.07 -6.59 -18.83
CA VAL A 342 5.32 -7.71 -18.23
C VAL A 342 6.32 -8.54 -17.44
N PHE A 343 6.12 -8.61 -16.12
CA PHE A 343 6.93 -9.38 -15.19
C PHE A 343 6.09 -10.49 -14.58
N ASN A 344 6.53 -11.74 -14.76
CA ASN A 344 5.99 -12.93 -14.11
C ASN A 344 7.13 -13.68 -13.43
N GLY A 345 7.18 -13.70 -12.09
CA GLY A 345 8.30 -14.37 -11.44
C GLY A 345 8.25 -14.44 -9.93
N ALA A 346 9.13 -15.26 -9.38
CA ALA A 346 9.30 -15.43 -7.93
C ALA A 346 10.76 -15.19 -7.53
N GLY A 347 10.98 -14.59 -6.37
CA GLY A 347 12.32 -14.31 -5.90
C GLY A 347 12.44 -13.65 -4.54
N ALA A 348 13.60 -13.77 -3.89
CA ALA A 348 13.83 -13.07 -2.63
C ALA A 348 13.75 -11.54 -2.81
N ALA A 349 14.20 -11.01 -3.95
CA ALA A 349 14.08 -9.60 -4.32
C ALA A 349 13.77 -9.42 -5.81
N ASN A 350 12.66 -8.74 -6.12
CA ASN A 350 12.25 -8.37 -7.46
C ASN A 350 12.29 -6.83 -7.59
N HIS A 351 13.03 -6.30 -8.57
CA HIS A 351 13.10 -4.86 -8.86
C HIS A 351 12.76 -4.59 -10.32
N VAL A 352 11.63 -3.91 -10.54
CA VAL A 352 11.15 -3.52 -11.86
C VAL A 352 11.21 -2.01 -12.00
N VAL A 353 11.85 -1.51 -13.06
CA VAL A 353 11.98 -0.07 -13.33
C VAL A 353 11.49 0.24 -14.74
N ASN A 354 10.53 1.15 -14.88
CA ASN A 354 10.10 1.69 -16.17
C ASN A 354 10.24 3.22 -16.21
N THR A 355 11.07 3.71 -17.14
CA THR A 355 11.29 5.15 -17.38
C THR A 355 11.08 5.57 -18.83
N ALA A 356 10.39 4.75 -19.64
CA ALA A 356 9.94 5.18 -20.96
C ALA A 356 8.97 6.37 -20.85
N LYS A 357 8.75 7.12 -21.93
CA LYS A 357 7.76 8.21 -21.92
C LYS A 357 6.34 7.68 -21.76
N TYR A 358 5.99 6.59 -22.44
CA TYR A 358 4.70 5.91 -22.33
C TYR A 358 4.87 4.39 -22.20
N GLY A 359 3.97 3.73 -21.47
CA GLY A 359 3.97 2.28 -21.31
C GLY A 359 3.51 1.82 -19.94
N ASN A 360 2.97 0.61 -19.87
CA ASN A 360 2.42 0.03 -18.66
C ASN A 360 3.45 -0.87 -17.96
N THR A 361 3.25 -1.11 -16.67
CA THR A 361 3.97 -2.14 -15.91
C THR A 361 2.96 -3.12 -15.33
N ASN A 362 2.98 -4.36 -15.82
CA ASN A 362 2.19 -5.46 -15.29
C ASN A 362 3.11 -6.40 -14.51
N PHE A 363 2.91 -6.48 -13.20
CA PHE A 363 3.69 -7.30 -12.30
C PHE A 363 2.82 -8.38 -11.67
N THR A 364 3.24 -9.63 -11.87
CA THR A 364 2.73 -10.80 -11.15
C THR A 364 3.90 -11.51 -10.50
N GLY A 365 3.92 -11.59 -9.16
CA GLY A 365 5.05 -12.26 -8.52
C GLY A 365 4.97 -12.44 -7.02
N GLY A 366 5.81 -13.35 -6.52
CA GLY A 366 5.97 -13.66 -5.10
C GLY A 366 7.39 -13.40 -4.64
N GLY A 367 7.60 -13.11 -3.35
CA GLY A 367 8.97 -12.91 -2.88
C GLY A 367 9.20 -12.36 -1.49
N GLY A 368 10.46 -12.12 -1.15
CA GLY A 368 10.83 -11.36 0.05
C GLY A 368 10.53 -9.87 -0.14
N GLY A 369 11.04 -9.27 -1.20
CA GLY A 369 10.82 -7.86 -1.55
C GLY A 369 10.40 -7.68 -3.01
N ASN A 370 9.31 -6.95 -3.24
CA ASN A 370 8.87 -6.55 -4.57
C ASN A 370 8.91 -5.02 -4.69
N ILE A 371 9.77 -4.49 -5.57
CA ILE A 371 9.97 -3.05 -5.77
C ILE A 371 9.65 -2.70 -7.22
N ILE A 372 8.74 -1.74 -7.41
CA ILE A 372 8.41 -1.18 -8.72
C ILE A 372 8.64 0.32 -8.70
N ASP A 373 9.48 0.81 -9.59
CA ASP A 373 9.67 2.24 -9.84
C ASP A 373 9.22 2.57 -11.27
N HIS A 374 8.17 3.37 -11.39
CA HIS A 374 7.52 3.70 -12.65
C HIS A 374 7.40 5.22 -12.80
N SER A 375 8.23 5.82 -13.66
CA SER A 375 8.14 7.25 -13.98
C SER A 375 7.46 7.51 -15.32
N THR A 376 6.93 6.46 -15.92
CA THR A 376 6.31 6.45 -17.24
C THR A 376 4.85 6.94 -17.19
N ASN A 377 4.35 7.51 -18.28
CA ASN A 377 2.92 7.75 -18.42
C ASN A 377 2.23 6.44 -18.87
N GLY A 378 1.60 5.76 -17.94
CA GLY A 378 0.94 4.48 -18.16
C GLY A 378 0.51 3.87 -16.83
N ASN A 379 -0.17 2.74 -16.88
CA ASN A 379 -0.75 2.13 -15.69
C ASN A 379 0.22 1.15 -15.03
N ILE A 380 0.07 0.97 -13.72
CA ILE A 380 0.66 -0.14 -12.98
C ILE A 380 -0.46 -1.11 -12.60
N SER A 381 -0.28 -2.38 -12.94
CA SER A 381 -1.06 -3.49 -12.40
C SER A 381 -0.13 -4.37 -11.58
N PHE A 382 -0.35 -4.41 -10.27
CA PHE A 382 0.42 -5.24 -9.34
C PHE A 382 -0.46 -6.36 -8.78
N THR A 383 0.01 -7.59 -8.88
CA THR A 383 -0.55 -8.75 -8.19
C THR A 383 0.57 -9.56 -7.56
N GLY A 384 0.61 -9.64 -6.24
CA GLY A 384 1.71 -10.36 -5.61
C GLY A 384 1.70 -10.43 -4.10
N VAL A 385 2.46 -11.39 -3.57
CA VAL A 385 2.70 -11.53 -2.13
C VAL A 385 4.18 -11.31 -1.86
N GLY A 386 4.49 -10.62 -0.77
CA GLY A 386 5.86 -10.59 -0.30
C GLY A 386 6.03 -9.93 1.04
N PHE A 387 7.16 -10.17 1.70
CA PHE A 387 7.41 -9.57 3.02
C PHE A 387 7.37 -8.04 2.95
N VAL A 388 7.96 -7.44 1.90
CA VAL A 388 7.82 -6.02 1.56
C VAL A 388 7.36 -5.82 0.11
N ASN A 389 6.35 -4.98 -0.11
CA ASN A 389 5.94 -4.52 -1.43
C ASN A 389 6.05 -2.98 -1.50
N LYS A 390 6.87 -2.46 -2.41
CA LYS A 390 7.03 -1.03 -2.67
C LYS A 390 6.67 -0.70 -4.12
N VAL A 391 5.68 0.15 -4.33
CA VAL A 391 5.29 0.62 -5.66
C VAL A 391 5.34 2.15 -5.68
N THR A 392 6.17 2.69 -6.56
CA THR A 392 6.33 4.13 -6.78
C THR A 392 5.91 4.47 -8.20
N HIS A 393 4.92 5.35 -8.36
CA HIS A 393 4.51 5.88 -9.65
C HIS A 393 4.64 7.41 -9.69
N THR A 394 5.57 7.91 -10.49
CA THR A 394 5.87 9.35 -10.60
C THR A 394 5.51 9.97 -11.95
N GLY A 395 5.05 9.18 -12.92
CA GLY A 395 4.54 9.71 -14.19
C GLY A 395 3.32 10.63 -14.01
N ASP A 396 3.16 11.59 -14.92
CA ASP A 396 2.08 12.58 -14.86
C ASP A 396 0.70 11.91 -14.94
N TYR A 397 0.58 10.87 -15.77
CA TYR A 397 -0.66 10.15 -16.04
C TYR A 397 -0.51 8.66 -15.79
N GLY A 398 -1.57 8.04 -15.27
CA GLY A 398 -1.59 6.59 -15.04
C GLY A 398 -2.27 6.21 -13.75
N ASP A 399 -2.98 5.09 -13.80
CA ASP A 399 -3.67 4.50 -12.67
C ASP A 399 -2.79 3.44 -11.97
N ILE A 400 -3.05 3.19 -10.69
CA ILE A 400 -2.47 2.04 -9.98
C ILE A 400 -3.60 1.11 -9.56
N ASN A 401 -3.54 -0.12 -10.07
CA ASN A 401 -4.30 -1.25 -9.56
C ASN A 401 -3.35 -2.13 -8.74
N PHE A 402 -3.58 -2.23 -7.44
CA PHE A 402 -2.71 -3.00 -6.55
C PHE A 402 -3.53 -4.06 -5.82
N PHE A 403 -3.13 -5.32 -5.96
CA PHE A 403 -3.61 -6.42 -5.16
C PHE A 403 -2.42 -7.16 -4.56
N GLY A 404 -2.22 -7.04 -3.26
CA GLY A 404 -1.10 -7.72 -2.65
C GLY A 404 -1.12 -7.76 -1.13
N GLY A 405 -0.24 -8.58 -0.58
CA GLY A 405 -0.13 -8.76 0.85
C GLY A 405 1.29 -8.99 1.33
N GLY A 406 1.50 -8.77 2.63
CA GLY A 406 2.83 -8.73 3.22
C GLY A 406 2.94 -7.97 4.53
N PHE A 407 4.08 -8.11 5.20
CA PHE A 407 4.35 -7.37 6.44
C PHE A 407 4.46 -5.84 6.21
N GLY A 408 5.05 -5.40 5.11
CA GLY A 408 5.22 -3.98 4.79
C GLY A 408 4.78 -3.62 3.38
N ASN A 409 3.76 -2.78 3.22
CA ASN A 409 3.28 -2.33 1.92
C ASN A 409 3.40 -0.81 1.81
N ILE A 410 4.14 -0.32 0.82
CA ILE A 410 4.40 1.11 0.59
C ILE A 410 3.99 1.47 -0.83
N ILE A 411 2.89 2.20 -0.98
CA ILE A 411 2.37 2.64 -2.29
C ILE A 411 2.50 4.16 -2.35
N THR A 412 3.19 4.66 -3.37
CA THR A 412 3.36 6.09 -3.62
C THR A 412 2.92 6.43 -5.04
N ARG A 413 1.93 7.31 -5.17
CA ARG A 413 1.49 7.87 -6.46
C ARG A 413 1.62 9.39 -6.41
N SER A 414 2.39 9.95 -7.33
CA SER A 414 2.56 11.40 -7.51
C SER A 414 2.53 11.78 -8.98
N GLY A 415 1.91 12.89 -9.34
CA GLY A 415 1.79 13.36 -10.72
C GLY A 415 0.53 14.20 -10.90
N VAL A 416 0.09 14.37 -12.14
CA VAL A 416 -1.07 15.22 -12.44
C VAL A 416 -2.38 14.48 -12.21
N ARG A 417 -2.57 13.31 -12.84
CA ARG A 417 -3.84 12.59 -12.85
C ARG A 417 -3.68 11.08 -12.81
N GLY A 418 -4.48 10.42 -11.98
CA GLY A 418 -4.48 8.97 -11.88
C GLY A 418 -5.39 8.48 -10.77
N ASN A 419 -6.15 7.43 -11.04
CA ASN A 419 -6.99 6.75 -10.07
C ASN A 419 -6.20 5.64 -9.36
N GLY A 420 -6.66 5.27 -8.17
CA GLY A 420 -6.13 4.16 -7.40
C GLY A 420 -7.22 3.17 -7.04
N ASP A 421 -6.97 1.89 -7.30
CA ASP A 421 -7.73 0.77 -6.73
C ASP A 421 -6.76 -0.15 -6.00
N LEU A 422 -6.73 -0.02 -4.67
CA LEU A 422 -5.76 -0.68 -3.82
C LEU A 422 -6.47 -1.67 -2.90
N THR A 423 -6.07 -2.94 -2.96
CA THR A 423 -6.43 -3.97 -1.97
C THR A 423 -5.14 -4.50 -1.36
N ILE A 424 -4.93 -4.17 -0.08
CA ILE A 424 -3.69 -4.45 0.64
C ILE A 424 -4.02 -5.25 1.90
N LEU A 425 -3.39 -6.43 2.03
CA LEU A 425 -3.57 -7.35 3.16
C LEU A 425 -2.24 -7.59 3.89
N GLY A 426 -2.06 -7.02 5.09
CA GLY A 426 -0.94 -7.38 5.96
C GLY A 426 -0.45 -6.27 6.90
N GLY A 427 0.63 -6.54 7.65
CA GLY A 427 0.96 -5.91 8.94
C GLY A 427 0.98 -4.37 8.99
N GLY A 428 1.75 -3.73 8.11
CA GLY A 428 1.96 -2.28 8.08
C GLY A 428 1.78 -1.71 6.66
N ASN A 429 0.75 -0.90 6.46
CA ASN A 429 0.41 -0.33 5.17
C ASN A 429 0.61 1.19 5.16
N VAL A 430 1.35 1.70 4.18
CA VAL A 430 1.60 3.12 3.97
C VAL A 430 1.22 3.49 2.55
N VAL A 431 0.24 4.38 2.40
CA VAL A 431 -0.21 4.88 1.11
C VAL A 431 -0.02 6.40 1.07
N THR A 432 0.73 6.88 0.09
CA THR A 432 0.89 8.31 -0.20
C THR A 432 0.35 8.58 -1.60
N TRP A 433 -0.67 9.44 -1.71
CA TRP A 433 -1.38 9.66 -2.96
C TRP A 433 -1.58 11.16 -3.25
N SER A 434 -0.95 11.70 -4.29
CA SER A 434 -0.91 13.15 -4.55
C SER A 434 -1.32 13.54 -5.98
N THR A 435 -2.35 12.90 -6.53
CA THR A 435 -2.89 13.19 -7.87
C THR A 435 -4.31 13.73 -7.84
N THR A 436 -4.78 14.25 -8.98
CA THR A 436 -6.21 14.37 -9.25
C THR A 436 -6.77 13.03 -9.71
N GLY A 437 -7.75 12.48 -8.99
CA GLY A 437 -8.37 11.19 -9.34
C GLY A 437 -9.17 10.58 -8.21
N GLU A 438 -9.85 9.45 -8.45
CA GLU A 438 -10.48 8.69 -7.36
C GLU A 438 -9.45 7.78 -6.69
N LEU A 439 -9.50 7.65 -5.36
CA LEU A 439 -8.74 6.65 -4.62
C LEU A 439 -9.72 5.74 -3.89
N LYS A 440 -9.72 4.47 -4.26
CA LYS A 440 -10.36 3.37 -3.54
C LYS A 440 -9.26 2.55 -2.88
N ALA A 441 -9.33 2.40 -1.56
CA ALA A 441 -8.35 1.62 -0.84
C ALA A 441 -9.01 0.75 0.24
N LYS A 442 -8.73 -0.55 0.17
CA LYS A 442 -9.04 -1.54 1.21
C LYS A 442 -7.73 -1.90 1.89
N LEU A 443 -7.54 -1.41 3.12
CA LEU A 443 -6.32 -1.56 3.90
C LEU A 443 -6.60 -2.44 5.10
N GLY A 444 -6.20 -3.71 5.02
CA GLY A 444 -6.27 -4.67 6.11
C GLY A 444 -4.87 -4.92 6.69
N GLY A 445 -4.75 -5.07 8.00
CA GLY A 445 -3.46 -5.33 8.64
C GLY A 445 -3.52 -5.59 10.13
N LEU A 446 -2.45 -6.18 10.67
CA LEU A 446 -2.35 -6.47 12.11
C LEU A 446 -1.94 -5.25 12.94
N ILE A 447 -1.23 -4.27 12.37
CA ILE A 447 -0.59 -3.20 13.15
C ILE A 447 -1.16 -1.82 12.78
N LEU A 448 -0.75 -1.26 11.64
CA LEU A 448 -1.03 0.14 11.30
C LEU A 448 -1.33 0.34 9.82
N ASN A 449 -2.42 1.07 9.55
CA ASN A 449 -2.69 1.66 8.24
C ASN A 449 -2.41 3.16 8.32
N ARG A 450 -1.52 3.68 7.48
CA ARG A 450 -1.27 5.11 7.30
C ARG A 450 -1.57 5.52 5.87
N LEU A 451 -2.51 6.42 5.69
CA LEU A 451 -2.83 7.00 4.39
C LEU A 451 -2.64 8.51 4.44
N LYS A 452 -1.83 9.05 3.52
CA LYS A 452 -1.74 10.47 3.25
C LYS A 452 -2.23 10.73 1.83
N ARG A 453 -3.17 11.65 1.68
CA ARG A 453 -3.71 12.07 0.40
C ARG A 453 -3.67 13.57 0.23
N ASP A 454 -3.10 14.00 -0.89
CA ASP A 454 -3.08 15.38 -1.36
C ASP A 454 -3.73 15.47 -2.76
N GLY A 455 -4.06 16.67 -3.23
CA GLY A 455 -4.57 16.89 -4.59
C GLY A 455 -6.09 17.08 -4.68
N SER A 456 -6.79 16.27 -5.50
CA SER A 456 -8.25 16.39 -5.65
C SER A 456 -8.93 15.05 -6.00
N GLY A 457 -10.24 14.96 -5.77
CA GLY A 457 -11.08 13.80 -6.08
C GLY A 457 -11.54 13.01 -4.84
N ASN A 458 -12.44 12.06 -5.07
CA ASN A 458 -13.09 11.30 -4.00
C ASN A 458 -12.17 10.22 -3.42
N THR A 459 -12.28 9.99 -2.12
CA THR A 459 -11.55 8.96 -1.37
C THR A 459 -12.53 8.00 -0.72
N ASN A 460 -12.40 6.71 -1.03
CA ASN A 460 -13.24 5.65 -0.49
C ASN A 460 -12.35 4.62 0.21
N LEU A 461 -12.46 4.54 1.54
CA LEU A 461 -11.58 3.74 2.38
C LEU A 461 -12.35 2.64 3.12
N ILE A 462 -11.80 1.44 3.12
CA ILE A 462 -12.16 0.36 4.03
C ILE A 462 -10.92 0.01 4.83
N LEU A 463 -11.00 0.11 6.15
CA LEU A 463 -9.84 0.06 7.05
C LEU A 463 -10.05 -1.02 8.12
N ALA A 464 -9.06 -1.87 8.34
CA ALA A 464 -9.09 -2.86 9.42
C ALA A 464 -7.68 -3.07 9.97
N SER A 465 -7.42 -2.61 11.20
CA SER A 465 -6.14 -2.80 11.90
C SER A 465 -6.23 -2.35 13.36
N LEU A 466 -5.16 -2.52 14.16
CA LEU A 466 -5.08 -1.92 15.49
C LEU A 466 -5.08 -0.39 15.42
N GLY A 467 -4.37 0.21 14.46
CA GLY A 467 -4.35 1.66 14.25
C GLY A 467 -4.63 2.08 12.80
N ASN A 468 -5.54 3.02 12.62
CA ASN A 468 -5.84 3.63 11.32
C ASN A 468 -5.56 5.13 11.39
N ILE A 469 -4.60 5.63 10.61
CA ILE A 469 -4.26 7.05 10.51
C ILE A 469 -4.52 7.49 9.07
N VAL A 470 -5.47 8.40 8.88
CA VAL A 470 -5.86 8.92 7.57
C VAL A 470 -5.73 10.44 7.58
N ASP A 471 -4.93 10.95 6.67
CA ASP A 471 -4.76 12.39 6.44
C ASP A 471 -5.12 12.71 4.99
N VAL A 472 -6.20 13.45 4.80
CA VAL A 472 -6.74 13.79 3.47
C VAL A 472 -6.86 15.30 3.36
N GLU A 473 -5.92 15.91 2.66
CA GLU A 473 -5.87 17.35 2.36
C GLU A 473 -6.04 17.57 0.85
N VAL A 474 -7.29 17.67 0.41
CA VAL A 474 -7.62 17.82 -1.01
C VAL A 474 -8.41 19.09 -1.26
N SER A 475 -8.25 19.71 -2.44
CA SER A 475 -8.99 20.93 -2.78
C SER A 475 -10.50 20.70 -2.84
N LYS A 476 -10.92 19.58 -3.44
CA LYS A 476 -12.31 19.14 -3.57
C LYS A 476 -12.38 17.62 -3.65
N GLY A 477 -13.36 17.02 -2.99
CA GLY A 477 -13.62 15.59 -3.05
C GLY A 477 -14.23 15.06 -1.77
N ASN A 478 -15.10 14.07 -1.87
CA ASN A 478 -15.71 13.44 -0.70
C ASN A 478 -14.75 12.44 -0.05
N LEU A 479 -14.87 12.27 1.26
CA LEU A 479 -14.20 11.21 2.01
C LEU A 479 -15.25 10.27 2.60
N SER A 480 -15.27 9.02 2.11
CA SER A 480 -16.07 7.94 2.67
C SER A 480 -15.15 6.92 3.32
N LEU A 481 -15.39 6.61 4.59
CA LEU A 481 -14.56 5.68 5.35
C LEU A 481 -15.39 4.75 6.21
N THR A 482 -15.11 3.46 6.07
CA THR A 482 -15.61 2.40 6.93
C THR A 482 -14.41 1.73 7.58
N GLY A 483 -14.36 1.66 8.91
CA GLY A 483 -13.14 1.28 9.60
C GLY A 483 -13.37 0.60 10.94
N ILE A 484 -12.54 -0.40 11.23
CA ILE A 484 -12.41 -0.98 12.57
C ILE A 484 -10.97 -0.85 13.07
N GLY A 485 -10.81 -0.47 14.34
CA GLY A 485 -9.50 -0.50 14.99
C GLY A 485 -9.46 0.03 16.41
N ALA A 486 -8.43 -0.36 17.16
CA ALA A 486 -8.23 0.12 18.53
C ALA A 486 -8.12 1.67 18.56
N ALA A 487 -7.51 2.27 17.54
CA ALA A 487 -7.52 3.71 17.34
C ALA A 487 -7.73 4.10 15.86
N ASN A 488 -8.73 4.94 15.58
CA ASN A 488 -8.96 5.55 14.28
C ASN A 488 -8.74 7.06 14.37
N ILE A 489 -7.73 7.59 13.67
CA ILE A 489 -7.36 9.02 13.64
C ILE A 489 -7.53 9.53 12.22
N ILE A 490 -8.48 10.43 12.01
CA ILE A 490 -8.85 10.96 10.70
C ILE A 490 -8.68 12.48 10.69
N ASN A 491 -7.89 13.00 9.77
CA ASN A 491 -7.85 14.42 9.44
C ASN A 491 -8.36 14.59 8.01
N TYR A 492 -9.34 15.47 7.81
CA TYR A 492 -9.94 15.70 6.50
C TYR A 492 -10.18 17.18 6.25
N LYS A 493 -9.47 17.71 5.26
CA LYS A 493 -9.52 19.11 4.84
C LYS A 493 -9.84 19.17 3.36
N ALA A 494 -11.08 19.57 3.05
CA ALA A 494 -11.53 19.72 1.68
C ALA A 494 -12.88 20.44 1.56
N GLN A 495 -13.23 20.81 0.32
CA GLN A 495 -14.62 21.04 -0.08
C GLN A 495 -15.29 19.71 -0.45
N GLY A 496 -16.03 19.11 0.48
CA GLY A 496 -16.69 17.83 0.23
C GLY A 496 -17.29 17.19 1.47
N ILE A 497 -18.12 16.18 1.25
CA ILE A 497 -18.82 15.44 2.30
C ILE A 497 -17.85 14.48 3.01
N LEU A 498 -17.91 14.46 4.34
CA LEU A 498 -17.34 13.39 5.16
C LEU A 498 -18.43 12.38 5.49
N ASN A 499 -18.21 11.10 5.19
CA ASN A 499 -19.05 9.98 5.60
C ASN A 499 -18.18 8.98 6.40
N ALA A 500 -18.41 8.90 7.71
CA ALA A 500 -17.59 8.12 8.62
C ALA A 500 -18.39 7.05 9.35
N ASN A 501 -18.10 5.78 9.06
CA ASN A 501 -18.60 4.60 9.77
C ASN A 501 -17.44 3.93 10.49
N LEU A 502 -17.17 4.28 11.75
CA LEU A 502 -15.97 3.82 12.46
C LEU A 502 -16.31 3.11 13.76
N ALA A 503 -15.61 2.01 14.02
CA ALA A 503 -15.73 1.28 15.28
C ALA A 503 -14.36 0.94 15.91
N GLY A 504 -14.37 0.76 17.24
CA GLY A 504 -13.27 0.14 17.98
C GLY A 504 -12.96 0.81 19.32
N GLY A 505 -11.68 1.04 19.65
CA GLY A 505 -11.29 1.55 20.98
C GLY A 505 -11.51 3.05 21.11
N ALA A 506 -10.98 3.82 20.16
CA ALA A 506 -11.12 5.27 20.08
C ALA A 506 -11.24 5.77 18.63
N ASN A 507 -12.12 6.75 18.41
CA ASN A 507 -12.27 7.47 17.15
C ASN A 507 -11.96 8.95 17.37
N LYS A 508 -10.98 9.50 16.64
CA LYS A 508 -10.68 10.94 16.59
C LYS A 508 -10.77 11.43 15.16
N ILE A 509 -11.62 12.43 14.91
CA ILE A 509 -11.86 12.99 13.58
C ILE A 509 -11.75 14.50 13.64
N ASN A 510 -10.94 15.09 12.77
CA ASN A 510 -10.85 16.53 12.55
C ASN A 510 -11.30 16.85 11.11
N LYS A 511 -12.24 17.79 10.98
CA LYS A 511 -12.77 18.27 9.70
C LYS A 511 -12.49 19.76 9.51
N GLU A 512 -11.98 20.12 8.34
CA GLU A 512 -11.79 21.50 7.89
C GLU A 512 -12.32 21.73 6.47
N GLY A 513 -12.59 22.98 6.10
CA GLY A 513 -13.04 23.37 4.76
C GLY A 513 -14.56 23.56 4.68
N SER A 514 -15.22 22.85 3.76
CA SER A 514 -16.68 22.91 3.60
C SER A 514 -17.28 21.54 3.29
N GLY A 515 -18.61 21.45 3.31
CA GLY A 515 -19.35 20.20 3.09
C GLY A 515 -19.77 19.51 4.37
N ASN A 516 -20.84 18.72 4.28
CA ASN A 516 -21.49 18.12 5.45
C ASN A 516 -20.69 16.94 6.03
N SER A 517 -20.90 16.67 7.31
CA SER A 517 -20.36 15.50 8.00
C SER A 517 -21.49 14.54 8.40
N ILE A 518 -21.33 13.27 8.06
CA ILE A 518 -22.24 12.16 8.39
C ILE A 518 -21.44 11.17 9.23
N LEU A 519 -21.86 10.95 10.48
CA LEU A 519 -21.07 10.24 11.48
C LEU A 519 -21.87 9.05 12.06
N TYR A 520 -21.30 7.86 12.02
CA TYR A 520 -21.76 6.68 12.73
C TYR A 520 -20.57 6.06 13.45
N LEU A 521 -20.41 6.42 14.72
CA LEU A 521 -19.21 6.09 15.50
C LEU A 521 -19.57 5.19 16.68
N LEU A 522 -18.82 4.10 16.84
CA LEU A 522 -18.99 3.12 17.92
C LEU A 522 -17.63 2.83 18.56
N ALA A 523 -17.29 3.50 19.65
CA ALA A 523 -16.02 3.27 20.32
C ALA A 523 -16.08 3.61 21.81
N GLY A 524 -15.10 3.15 22.58
CA GLY A 524 -14.94 3.57 23.98
C GLY A 524 -14.87 5.11 24.12
N ALA A 525 -14.19 5.77 23.17
CA ALA A 525 -14.16 7.22 23.05
C ALA A 525 -14.37 7.68 21.60
N ASN A 526 -15.26 8.64 21.38
CA ASN A 526 -15.50 9.30 20.09
C ASN A 526 -15.29 10.81 20.23
N VAL A 527 -14.35 11.37 19.47
CA VAL A 527 -14.05 12.82 19.45
C VAL A 527 -14.11 13.32 18.01
N PHE A 528 -15.05 14.21 17.73
CA PHE A 528 -15.21 14.86 16.44
C PHE A 528 -15.08 16.36 16.58
N THR A 529 -14.12 16.95 15.86
CA THR A 529 -13.92 18.40 15.78
C THR A 529 -14.13 18.87 14.34
N ASP A 530 -14.98 19.87 14.14
CA ASP A 530 -15.34 20.37 12.82
C ASP A 530 -15.27 21.89 12.75
N SER A 531 -14.26 22.37 12.04
CA SER A 531 -14.04 23.79 11.74
C SER A 531 -14.55 24.20 10.34
N SER A 532 -15.34 23.35 9.68
CA SER A 532 -15.92 23.63 8.36
C SER A 532 -17.19 24.48 8.43
N THR A 533 -17.77 24.83 7.28
CA THR A 533 -19.09 25.50 7.18
C THR A 533 -20.28 24.56 6.98
N GLY A 534 -20.04 23.24 6.98
CA GLY A 534 -21.09 22.24 6.72
C GLY A 534 -21.91 21.84 7.94
N ASN A 535 -23.03 21.17 7.68
CA ASN A 535 -23.88 20.60 8.72
C ASN A 535 -23.28 19.28 9.24
N VAL A 536 -23.54 18.96 10.51
CA VAL A 536 -23.11 17.71 11.16
C VAL A 536 -24.34 16.88 11.48
N ARG A 537 -24.36 15.61 11.09
CA ARG A 537 -25.41 14.67 11.50
C ARG A 537 -24.88 13.29 11.81
N GLY A 538 -25.54 12.56 12.71
CA GLY A 538 -25.09 11.21 13.02
C GLY A 538 -25.51 10.65 14.38
N SER A 539 -24.93 9.50 14.70
CA SER A 539 -25.04 8.85 16.00
C SER A 539 -23.68 8.40 16.53
N LEU A 540 -23.40 8.70 17.80
CA LEU A 540 -22.18 8.32 18.48
C LEU A 540 -22.53 7.44 19.68
N PHE A 541 -21.86 6.30 19.79
CA PHE A 541 -22.03 5.33 20.88
C PHE A 541 -20.67 5.10 21.55
N GLY A 542 -20.59 5.30 22.87
CA GLY A 542 -19.33 5.18 23.59
C GLY A 542 -19.34 5.64 25.04
N GLY A 543 -18.31 5.25 25.80
CA GLY A 543 -18.09 5.75 27.16
C GLY A 543 -17.89 7.27 27.18
N LEU A 544 -17.23 7.82 26.16
CA LEU A 544 -17.05 9.25 25.95
C LEU A 544 -17.44 9.62 24.51
N ASN A 545 -18.31 10.62 24.35
CA ASN A 545 -18.68 11.19 23.06
C ASN A 545 -18.52 12.72 23.11
N ILE A 546 -17.70 13.29 22.23
CA ILE A 546 -17.46 14.73 22.12
C ILE A 546 -17.65 15.18 20.68
N VAL A 547 -18.51 16.19 20.47
CA VAL A 547 -18.72 16.87 19.19
C VAL A 547 -18.42 18.35 19.39
N THR A 548 -17.40 18.86 18.71
CA THR A 548 -17.03 20.28 18.73
C THR A 548 -17.20 20.84 17.32
N LYS A 549 -18.05 21.85 17.17
CA LYS A 549 -18.25 22.61 15.93
C LYS A 549 -17.70 24.02 16.11
N ASN A 550 -16.64 24.38 15.40
CA ASN A 550 -16.08 25.72 15.40
C ASN A 550 -16.35 26.39 14.05
N GLY A 551 -17.56 26.88 13.87
CA GLY A 551 -18.03 27.45 12.61
C GLY A 551 -19.54 27.35 12.45
N ASN A 552 -20.02 27.88 11.34
CA ASN A 552 -21.45 27.83 11.03
C ASN A 552 -21.89 26.43 10.59
N GLY A 553 -23.17 26.11 10.79
CA GLY A 553 -23.80 24.87 10.36
C GLY A 553 -24.76 24.33 11.41
N ASN A 554 -25.73 23.55 10.97
CA ASN A 554 -26.66 22.85 11.86
C ASN A 554 -26.04 21.56 12.39
N ILE A 555 -26.39 21.19 13.63
CA ILE A 555 -25.99 19.94 14.26
C ILE A 555 -27.24 19.10 14.52
N ASN A 556 -27.30 17.89 13.97
CA ASN A 556 -28.33 16.89 14.24
C ASN A 556 -27.71 15.56 14.64
N VAL A 557 -27.30 15.44 15.91
CA VAL A 557 -26.57 14.27 16.43
C VAL A 557 -27.30 13.64 17.60
N ALA A 558 -27.22 12.31 17.70
CA ALA A 558 -27.61 11.57 18.90
C ALA A 558 -26.35 10.96 19.54
N MET A 559 -26.20 11.09 20.86
CA MET A 559 -25.02 10.61 21.57
C MET A 559 -25.48 9.73 22.73
N TYR A 560 -24.91 8.53 22.82
CA TYR A 560 -25.29 7.50 23.78
C TYR A 560 -24.06 6.98 24.54
N GLY A 561 -24.15 6.93 25.87
CA GLY A 561 -23.19 6.23 26.73
C GLY A 561 -22.79 7.00 27.99
N GLY A 562 -21.52 7.06 28.35
CA GLY A 562 -21.10 7.59 29.65
C GLY A 562 -21.20 9.12 29.74
N ILE A 563 -20.35 9.81 28.99
CA ILE A 563 -20.27 11.27 28.94
C ILE A 563 -20.55 11.72 27.50
N ASN A 564 -21.49 12.65 27.34
CA ASN A 564 -21.84 13.27 26.06
C ASN A 564 -21.62 14.78 26.13
N ALA A 565 -20.74 15.32 25.30
CA ALA A 565 -20.46 16.77 25.23
C ALA A 565 -20.61 17.29 23.79
N LEU A 566 -21.45 18.32 23.63
CA LEU A 566 -21.68 19.00 22.36
C LEU A 566 -21.34 20.48 22.51
N ILE A 567 -20.35 20.94 21.76
CA ILE A 567 -19.87 22.31 21.79
C ILE A 567 -20.04 22.92 20.40
N GLN A 568 -20.71 24.05 20.28
CA GLN A 568 -20.81 24.82 19.04
C GLN A 568 -20.40 26.27 19.28
N VAL A 569 -19.44 26.77 18.51
CA VAL A 569 -19.09 28.18 18.41
C VAL A 569 -19.37 28.61 16.98
N GLY A 570 -20.40 29.42 16.76
CA GLY A 570 -20.89 29.82 15.45
C GLY A 570 -22.40 29.74 15.31
N LYS A 571 -22.92 30.10 14.13
CA LYS A 571 -24.36 30.14 13.85
C LYS A 571 -24.89 28.77 13.41
N GLY A 572 -26.15 28.50 13.70
CA GLY A 572 -26.87 27.31 13.21
C GLY A 572 -27.58 26.55 14.32
N ASN A 573 -28.58 25.75 13.97
CA ASN A 573 -29.45 25.10 14.95
C ASN A 573 -28.82 23.81 15.50
N ILE A 574 -29.05 23.53 16.79
CA ILE A 574 -28.73 22.25 17.42
C ILE A 574 -30.03 21.48 17.64
N GLN A 575 -30.15 20.29 17.05
CA GLN A 575 -31.19 19.31 17.35
C GLN A 575 -30.52 18.04 17.87
N THR A 576 -30.70 17.68 19.13
CA THR A 576 -29.92 16.58 19.71
C THR A 576 -30.67 15.73 20.74
N ARG A 577 -30.20 14.49 20.89
CA ARG A 577 -30.60 13.56 21.94
C ARG A 577 -29.32 13.08 22.62
N LEU A 578 -29.15 13.44 23.89
CA LEU A 578 -27.99 13.07 24.69
C LEU A 578 -28.47 12.15 25.82
N LEU A 579 -28.19 10.86 25.70
CA LEU A 579 -28.58 9.87 26.69
C LEU A 579 -27.30 9.27 27.31
N GLY A 580 -27.04 9.60 28.57
CA GLY A 580 -25.84 9.13 29.23
C GLY A 580 -25.71 9.55 30.67
N GLY A 581 -24.63 9.17 31.34
CA GLY A 581 -24.38 9.57 32.73
C GLY A 581 -24.29 11.09 32.90
N ALA A 582 -23.54 11.77 32.05
CA ALA A 582 -23.43 13.24 32.03
C ALA A 582 -23.59 13.80 30.62
N ASN A 583 -24.45 14.81 30.46
CA ASN A 583 -24.75 15.44 29.18
C ASN A 583 -24.48 16.94 29.25
N VAL A 584 -23.68 17.47 28.35
CA VAL A 584 -23.29 18.88 28.30
C VAL A 584 -23.51 19.44 26.89
N ILE A 585 -24.22 20.57 26.81
CA ILE A 585 -24.35 21.38 25.58
C ILE A 585 -23.80 22.77 25.88
N VAL A 586 -22.84 23.22 25.08
CA VAL A 586 -22.35 24.60 25.10
C VAL A 586 -22.50 25.18 23.70
N LYS A 587 -23.26 26.27 23.59
CA LYS A 587 -23.43 27.00 22.34
C LYS A 587 -23.07 28.47 22.52
N VAL A 588 -22.24 28.97 21.62
CA VAL A 588 -21.87 30.39 21.52
C VAL A 588 -22.15 30.85 20.08
N GLY A 589 -23.15 31.70 19.89
CA GLY A 589 -23.63 32.19 18.59
C GLY A 589 -25.12 31.92 18.37
N ASP A 590 -25.68 32.50 17.29
CA ASP A 590 -27.12 32.51 17.05
C ASP A 590 -27.71 31.14 16.63
N GLY A 591 -29.02 31.00 16.83
CA GLY A 591 -29.84 29.88 16.36
C GLY A 591 -30.36 28.99 17.50
N ASN A 592 -31.30 28.12 17.19
CA ASN A 592 -32.09 27.44 18.22
C ASN A 592 -31.40 26.18 18.77
N ILE A 593 -31.71 25.82 20.02
CA ILE A 593 -31.39 24.52 20.62
C ILE A 593 -32.69 23.76 20.88
N SER A 594 -32.80 22.56 20.32
CA SER A 594 -33.86 21.59 20.62
C SER A 594 -33.20 20.32 21.13
N ALA A 595 -33.34 20.02 22.43
CA ALA A 595 -32.59 18.92 23.04
C ALA A 595 -33.40 18.09 24.03
N LEU A 596 -33.22 16.76 23.94
CA LEU A 596 -33.62 15.79 24.95
C LEU A 596 -32.37 15.31 25.68
N LEU A 597 -32.29 15.53 26.99
CA LEU A 597 -31.16 15.14 27.83
C LEU A 597 -31.63 14.20 28.94
N PHE A 598 -31.05 13.00 28.99
CA PHE A 598 -31.32 11.99 30.01
C PHE A 598 -30.02 11.55 30.65
N GLY A 599 -29.87 11.71 31.97
CA GLY A 599 -28.64 11.37 32.67
C GLY A 599 -28.62 11.72 34.15
N LEU A 600 -27.51 11.48 34.85
CA LEU A 600 -27.34 11.96 36.22
C LEU A 600 -27.18 13.48 36.25
N ALA A 601 -26.43 14.04 35.30
CA ALA A 601 -26.22 15.48 35.16
C ALA A 601 -26.50 15.95 33.73
N ASN A 602 -27.32 16.98 33.58
CA ASN A 602 -27.65 17.61 32.31
C ASN A 602 -27.35 19.11 32.41
N ILE A 603 -26.45 19.62 31.55
CA ILE A 603 -26.03 21.02 31.54
C ILE A 603 -26.19 21.58 30.13
N VAL A 604 -26.88 22.71 30.01
CA VAL A 604 -27.03 23.45 28.75
C VAL A 604 -26.65 24.90 28.98
N THR A 605 -25.70 25.41 28.22
CA THR A 605 -25.32 26.83 28.19
C THR A 605 -25.44 27.36 26.77
N HIS A 606 -26.23 28.41 26.56
CA HIS A 606 -26.39 29.07 25.27
C HIS A 606 -26.13 30.57 25.41
N VAL A 607 -25.11 31.07 24.73
CA VAL A 607 -24.78 32.49 24.61
C VAL A 607 -25.01 32.94 23.17
N GLY A 608 -26.00 33.78 22.90
CA GLY A 608 -26.37 34.23 21.55
C GLY A 608 -27.87 34.49 21.41
N ASP A 609 -28.36 34.83 20.23
CA ASP A 609 -29.78 35.09 20.01
C ASP A 609 -30.45 33.87 19.37
N GLY A 610 -31.48 33.32 20.01
CA GLY A 610 -32.18 32.12 19.54
C GLY A 610 -32.82 31.30 20.66
N ASP A 611 -33.80 30.50 20.31
CA ASP A 611 -34.68 29.84 21.28
C ASP A 611 -34.09 28.55 21.83
N ASN A 612 -34.43 28.21 23.08
CA ASN A 612 -34.11 26.95 23.73
C ASN A 612 -35.38 26.16 24.05
N TYR A 613 -35.49 24.96 23.47
CA TYR A 613 -36.54 23.97 23.73
C TYR A 613 -35.90 22.72 24.34
N LEU A 614 -36.05 22.53 25.64
CA LEU A 614 -35.27 21.56 26.41
C LEU A 614 -36.18 20.63 27.23
N LEU A 615 -35.86 19.34 27.22
CA LEU A 615 -36.37 18.37 28.21
C LEU A 615 -35.19 17.70 28.90
N MET A 616 -35.10 17.89 30.22
CA MET A 616 -33.96 17.49 31.04
C MET A 616 -34.43 16.57 32.16
N LEU A 617 -34.00 15.31 32.09
CA LEU A 617 -34.34 14.24 33.03
C LEU A 617 -33.06 13.77 33.71
N GLY A 618 -32.88 14.12 34.98
CA GLY A 618 -31.66 13.77 35.70
C GLY A 618 -31.55 14.29 37.11
N MET A 619 -30.61 13.77 37.90
CA MET A 619 -30.44 14.23 39.29
C MET A 619 -30.15 15.72 39.35
N TYR A 620 -29.32 16.24 38.45
CA TYR A 620 -28.97 17.66 38.39
C TYR A 620 -29.17 18.21 36.98
N ASN A 621 -30.06 19.18 36.84
CA ASN A 621 -30.36 19.83 35.57
C ASN A 621 -30.03 21.33 35.67
N ILE A 622 -29.22 21.83 34.75
CA ILE A 622 -28.82 23.25 34.68
C ILE A 622 -29.02 23.76 33.25
N ALA A 623 -29.84 24.79 33.09
CA ALA A 623 -30.03 25.48 31.82
C ALA A 623 -29.70 26.97 31.99
N THR A 624 -28.73 27.45 31.22
CA THR A 624 -28.28 28.84 31.22
C THR A 624 -28.39 29.42 29.81
N LYS A 625 -29.12 30.52 29.67
CA LYS A 625 -29.25 31.30 28.44
C LYS A 625 -28.77 32.72 28.68
N VAL A 626 -27.92 33.23 27.79
CA VAL A 626 -27.48 34.63 27.74
C VAL A 626 -27.71 35.15 26.32
N GLY A 627 -28.45 36.24 26.15
CA GLY A 627 -28.92 36.76 24.87
C GLY A 627 -30.43 36.60 24.70
N ASP A 628 -30.97 37.21 23.64
CA ASP A 628 -32.41 37.29 23.42
C ASP A 628 -32.97 35.97 22.85
N GLY A 629 -34.28 35.76 23.03
CA GLY A 629 -35.01 34.59 22.53
C GLY A 629 -35.79 33.86 23.61
N ASP A 630 -36.59 32.88 23.23
CA ASP A 630 -37.46 32.18 24.18
C ASP A 630 -36.75 30.98 24.83
N VAL A 631 -37.05 30.71 26.11
CA VAL A 631 -36.59 29.51 26.81
C VAL A 631 -37.80 28.73 27.33
N ILE A 632 -38.00 27.53 26.79
CA ILE A 632 -39.03 26.58 27.22
C ILE A 632 -38.33 25.30 27.70
N VAL A 633 -38.49 24.97 28.99
CA VAL A 633 -37.77 23.84 29.59
C VAL A 633 -38.62 23.03 30.58
N GLY A 634 -38.54 21.71 30.48
CA GLY A 634 -38.98 20.77 31.51
C GLY A 634 -37.77 20.16 32.24
N MET A 635 -37.73 20.25 33.56
CA MET A 635 -36.61 19.80 34.40
C MET A 635 -37.13 18.90 35.53
N PHE A 636 -36.62 17.67 35.60
CA PHE A 636 -37.06 16.67 36.57
C PHE A 636 -35.83 16.07 37.26
N GLY A 637 -35.72 16.21 38.58
CA GLY A 637 -34.48 15.83 39.28
C GLY A 637 -34.42 15.99 40.79
N VAL A 638 -33.20 15.99 41.35
CA VAL A 638 -32.92 16.43 42.72
C VAL A 638 -32.73 17.94 42.75
N GLY A 639 -31.95 18.50 41.80
CA GLY A 639 -31.72 19.93 41.69
C GLY A 639 -31.96 20.43 40.27
N ASN A 640 -32.75 21.50 40.13
CA ASN A 640 -33.00 22.13 38.84
C ASN A 640 -32.65 23.63 38.92
N VAL A 641 -31.88 24.12 37.95
CA VAL A 641 -31.50 25.53 37.85
C VAL A 641 -31.76 26.03 36.43
N LEU A 642 -32.59 27.06 36.30
CA LEU A 642 -32.79 27.81 35.07
C LEU A 642 -32.33 29.27 35.27
N THR A 643 -31.41 29.72 34.42
CA THR A 643 -30.99 31.11 34.33
C THR A 643 -31.17 31.62 32.91
N HIS A 644 -31.90 32.72 32.73
CA HIS A 644 -32.06 33.38 31.45
C HIS A 644 -31.74 34.87 31.59
N VAL A 645 -30.67 35.33 30.95
CA VAL A 645 -30.24 36.73 30.90
C VAL A 645 -30.43 37.26 29.47
N GLY A 646 -31.42 38.11 29.23
CA GLY A 646 -31.80 38.60 27.90
C GLY A 646 -33.29 38.93 27.83
N ASN A 647 -33.80 39.38 26.70
CA ASN A 647 -35.22 39.56 26.46
C ASN A 647 -35.87 38.30 25.89
N GLY A 648 -37.19 38.16 26.03
CA GLY A 648 -37.95 37.01 25.53
C GLY A 648 -38.58 36.19 26.66
N MET A 649 -39.44 35.25 26.29
CA MET A 649 -40.21 34.45 27.23
C MET A 649 -39.34 33.43 27.97
N SER A 650 -39.67 33.16 29.23
CA SER A 650 -39.13 32.01 29.98
C SER A 650 -40.28 31.19 30.55
N ALA A 651 -40.45 29.96 30.08
CA ALA A 651 -41.48 29.03 30.56
C ALA A 651 -40.81 27.75 31.11
N ALA A 652 -41.04 27.44 32.38
CA ALA A 652 -40.41 26.30 33.03
C ALA A 652 -41.40 25.40 33.78
N LEU A 653 -41.26 24.09 33.59
CA LEU A 653 -41.80 23.07 34.49
C LEU A 653 -40.63 22.44 35.26
N MET A 654 -40.60 22.63 36.57
CA MET A 654 -39.51 22.20 37.43
C MET A 654 -40.06 21.31 38.54
N VAL A 655 -39.70 20.03 38.51
CA VAL A 655 -40.11 19.03 39.51
C VAL A 655 -38.86 18.49 40.18
N SER A 656 -38.75 18.63 41.49
CA SER A 656 -37.60 18.11 42.22
C SER A 656 -37.90 17.56 43.62
N VAL A 657 -37.00 16.72 44.12
CA VAL A 657 -36.97 16.33 45.55
C VAL A 657 -36.00 17.20 46.38
N GLY A 658 -35.06 17.89 45.74
CA GLY A 658 -34.14 18.84 46.37
C GLY A 658 -34.65 20.27 46.18
N ALA A 659 -34.08 21.05 45.26
CA ALA A 659 -34.46 22.46 45.09
C ALA A 659 -34.59 22.88 43.63
N ASN A 660 -35.49 23.84 43.37
CA ASN A 660 -35.66 24.50 42.08
C ASN A 660 -35.26 25.97 42.16
N PHE A 661 -34.44 26.44 41.22
CA PHE A 661 -34.05 27.85 41.09
C PHE A 661 -34.35 28.35 39.68
N LEU A 662 -35.16 29.39 39.56
CA LEU A 662 -35.40 30.10 38.30
C LEU A 662 -34.99 31.56 38.46
N THR A 663 -34.09 32.02 37.60
CA THR A 663 -33.68 33.41 37.52
C THR A 663 -33.82 33.93 36.10
N LYS A 664 -34.61 35.00 35.91
CA LYS A 664 -34.70 35.77 34.68
C LYS A 664 -34.15 37.18 34.91
N VAL A 665 -33.28 37.66 34.03
CA VAL A 665 -32.81 39.04 33.98
C VAL A 665 -33.03 39.59 32.56
N GLY A 666 -33.87 40.60 32.40
CA GLY A 666 -34.30 41.17 31.11
C GLY A 666 -35.81 41.09 30.91
N ASN A 667 -36.33 41.68 29.83
CA ASN A 667 -37.77 41.86 29.66
C ASN A 667 -38.45 40.63 29.05
N GLY A 668 -39.71 40.38 29.42
CA GLY A 668 -40.56 39.38 28.79
C GLY A 668 -41.36 38.55 29.81
N PRO A 669 -42.34 37.76 29.33
CA PRO A 669 -43.12 36.89 30.21
C PRO A 669 -42.25 35.80 30.86
N THR A 670 -42.41 35.61 32.17
CA THR A 670 -41.74 34.55 32.93
C THR A 670 -42.77 33.72 33.68
N LEU A 671 -42.95 32.47 33.26
CA LEU A 671 -43.96 31.53 33.74
C LEU A 671 -43.30 30.29 34.33
N ALA A 672 -43.69 29.88 35.53
CA ALA A 672 -43.09 28.71 36.18
C ALA A 672 -44.09 27.84 36.94
N LEU A 673 -43.96 26.53 36.78
CA LEU A 673 -44.57 25.52 37.64
C LEU A 673 -43.45 24.81 38.40
N MET A 674 -43.36 25.03 39.71
CA MET A 674 -42.23 24.63 40.55
C MET A 674 -42.73 23.76 41.71
N PHE A 675 -42.41 22.47 41.64
CA PHE A 675 -42.77 21.49 42.67
C PHE A 675 -41.49 20.97 43.31
N SER A 676 -41.33 21.15 44.62
CA SER A 676 -40.09 20.74 45.30
C SER A 676 -40.29 20.35 46.76
N ALA A 677 -39.54 19.35 47.24
CA ALA A 677 -39.52 18.96 48.65
C ALA A 677 -38.44 19.67 49.49
N GLY A 678 -37.43 20.29 48.88
CA GLY A 678 -36.42 21.10 49.58
C GLY A 678 -36.62 22.59 49.41
N GLY A 679 -37.21 23.07 48.31
CA GLY A 679 -37.66 24.47 48.18
C GLY A 679 -37.64 25.01 46.75
N ASN A 680 -38.28 26.15 46.55
CA ASN A 680 -38.41 26.81 45.25
C ASN A 680 -37.99 28.29 45.35
N ILE A 681 -37.15 28.75 44.42
CA ILE A 681 -36.79 30.16 44.28
C ILE A 681 -37.08 30.63 42.87
N PHE A 682 -37.91 31.66 42.75
CA PHE A 682 -38.22 32.36 41.50
C PHE A 682 -37.76 33.80 41.62
N THR A 683 -36.94 34.25 40.67
CA THR A 683 -36.49 35.64 40.57
C THR A 683 -36.65 36.14 39.15
N HIS A 684 -37.30 37.29 38.96
CA HIS A 684 -37.35 37.99 37.68
C HIS A 684 -36.95 39.46 37.88
N ILE A 685 -35.90 39.90 37.20
CA ILE A 685 -35.41 41.29 37.17
C ILE A 685 -35.61 41.81 35.75
N GLY A 686 -36.62 42.65 35.52
CA GLY A 686 -37.02 43.13 34.20
C GLY A 686 -38.51 43.43 34.15
N ASN A 687 -39.03 43.94 33.03
CA ASN A 687 -40.45 44.18 32.82
C ASN A 687 -41.14 42.97 32.18
N GLY A 688 -42.44 42.83 32.38
CA GLY A 688 -43.26 41.76 31.83
C GLY A 688 -43.96 40.88 32.88
N LEU A 689 -44.97 40.14 32.42
CA LEU A 689 -45.75 39.21 33.25
C LEU A 689 -44.83 38.24 33.99
N SER A 690 -45.01 38.14 35.30
CA SER A 690 -44.29 37.17 36.14
C SER A 690 -45.30 36.32 36.89
N ALA A 691 -45.40 35.04 36.56
CA ALA A 691 -46.35 34.14 37.20
C ALA A 691 -45.71 32.82 37.62
N ALA A 692 -45.90 32.40 38.87
CA ALA A 692 -45.42 31.11 39.34
C ALA A 692 -46.42 30.37 40.24
N LEU A 693 -46.52 29.06 40.05
CA LEU A 693 -47.06 28.12 41.03
C LEU A 693 -45.89 27.42 41.72
N MET A 694 -45.76 27.59 43.03
CA MET A 694 -44.65 27.10 43.83
C MET A 694 -45.22 26.22 44.95
N ILE A 695 -44.91 24.92 44.94
CA ILE A 695 -45.47 23.96 45.90
C ILE A 695 -44.36 23.21 46.64
N GLY A 696 -44.49 23.15 47.95
CA GLY A 696 -43.70 22.33 48.87
C GLY A 696 -42.39 22.95 49.34
N GLY A 697 -41.68 22.21 50.20
CA GLY A 697 -40.29 22.49 50.58
C GLY A 697 -40.10 23.41 51.78
N THR A 698 -38.83 23.69 52.08
CA THR A 698 -38.45 24.55 53.22
C THR A 698 -38.84 26.01 53.00
N ALA A 699 -38.76 26.48 51.76
CA ALA A 699 -39.20 27.81 51.39
C ALA A 699 -39.68 27.87 49.94
N ASN A 700 -40.73 28.67 49.72
CA ASN A 700 -41.07 29.22 48.42
C ASN A 700 -40.72 30.72 48.45
N ILE A 701 -39.81 31.15 47.59
CA ILE A 701 -39.35 32.54 47.52
C ILE A 701 -39.61 33.07 46.12
N PHE A 702 -40.48 34.07 45.99
CA PHE A 702 -40.80 34.75 44.75
C PHE A 702 -40.32 36.19 44.84
N THR A 703 -39.45 36.60 43.90
CA THR A 703 -38.95 37.97 43.82
C THR A 703 -39.13 38.51 42.41
N LYS A 704 -39.75 39.68 42.29
CA LYS A 704 -39.82 40.48 41.07
C LYS A 704 -39.19 41.85 41.30
N VAL A 705 -38.34 42.28 40.39
CA VAL A 705 -37.83 43.65 40.31
C VAL A 705 -38.13 44.19 38.91
N GLY A 706 -38.83 45.30 38.79
CA GLY A 706 -39.33 45.87 37.53
C GLY A 706 -40.85 45.89 37.48
N ASN A 707 -41.44 46.46 36.42
CA ASN A 707 -42.87 46.76 36.37
C ASN A 707 -43.70 45.59 35.83
N ASP A 708 -45.03 45.77 35.80
CA ASP A 708 -46.07 44.90 35.24
C ASP A 708 -46.75 43.93 36.24
N THR A 709 -47.54 43.00 35.67
CA THR A 709 -48.37 42.04 36.40
C THR A 709 -47.51 40.94 37.02
N THR A 710 -47.66 40.73 38.32
CA THR A 710 -46.93 39.74 39.08
C THR A 710 -47.88 38.90 39.92
N VAL A 711 -47.90 37.58 39.71
CA VAL A 711 -48.83 36.65 40.36
C VAL A 711 -48.08 35.44 40.92
N ALA A 712 -48.31 35.07 42.17
CA ALA A 712 -47.75 33.85 42.75
C ALA A 712 -48.80 33.02 43.49
N ILE A 713 -48.74 31.70 43.34
CA ILE A 713 -49.46 30.76 44.19
C ILE A 713 -48.39 29.93 44.91
N MET A 714 -48.34 30.04 46.23
CA MET A 714 -47.26 29.52 47.06
C MET A 714 -47.86 28.63 48.14
N LEU A 715 -47.73 27.31 47.96
CA LEU A 715 -48.43 26.29 48.76
C LEU A 715 -47.45 25.38 49.48
N ALA A 716 -47.81 24.92 50.68
CA ALA A 716 -47.12 23.87 51.44
C ALA A 716 -45.63 24.11 51.74
N GLY A 717 -45.12 25.34 51.58
CA GLY A 717 -43.80 25.74 52.06
C GLY A 717 -43.82 26.02 53.57
N TYR A 718 -42.71 25.76 54.28
CA TYR A 718 -42.56 26.20 55.68
C TYR A 718 -42.49 27.73 55.80
N ALA A 719 -41.85 28.37 54.82
CA ALA A 719 -41.85 29.81 54.61
C ALA A 719 -42.28 30.16 53.18
N ASN A 720 -43.24 31.08 53.03
CA ASN A 720 -43.58 31.66 51.73
C ASN A 720 -43.20 33.15 51.75
N ILE A 721 -42.39 33.58 50.80
CA ILE A 721 -41.91 34.97 50.70
C ILE A 721 -42.20 35.49 49.30
N PHE A 722 -43.08 36.49 49.20
CA PHE A 722 -43.34 37.22 47.96
C PHE A 722 -42.80 38.63 48.08
N THR A 723 -41.98 39.04 47.11
CA THR A 723 -41.46 40.40 47.00
C THR A 723 -41.64 40.91 45.58
N HIS A 724 -42.23 42.10 45.42
CA HIS A 724 -42.27 42.82 44.15
C HIS A 724 -41.79 44.27 44.36
N VAL A 725 -40.73 44.65 43.66
CA VAL A 725 -40.19 46.02 43.64
C VAL A 725 -40.36 46.59 42.23
N GLY A 726 -41.30 47.51 42.04
CA GLY A 726 -41.70 48.06 40.74
C GLY A 726 -43.18 48.40 40.71
N ASP A 727 -43.65 49.08 39.68
CA ASP A 727 -45.05 49.48 39.53
C ASP A 727 -45.87 48.38 38.85
N GLY A 728 -47.12 48.18 39.27
CA GLY A 728 -48.05 47.26 38.59
C GLY A 728 -48.92 46.43 39.52
N PHE A 729 -49.70 45.52 38.93
CA PHE A 729 -50.58 44.61 39.66
C PHE A 729 -49.77 43.50 40.33
N SER A 730 -50.01 43.26 41.62
CA SER A 730 -49.34 42.22 42.41
C SER A 730 -50.37 41.38 43.15
N ALA A 731 -50.35 40.06 42.93
CA ALA A 731 -51.23 39.15 43.66
C ALA A 731 -50.47 37.92 44.17
N ALA A 732 -50.73 37.50 45.41
CA ALA A 732 -50.25 36.21 45.89
C ALA A 732 -51.27 35.46 46.75
N LEU A 733 -51.36 34.15 46.52
CA LEU A 733 -51.99 33.19 47.42
C LEU A 733 -50.89 32.41 48.15
N MET A 734 -50.83 32.54 49.46
CA MET A 734 -49.74 32.03 50.29
C MET A 734 -50.32 31.14 51.40
N ILE A 735 -50.27 29.82 51.22
CA ILE A 735 -50.81 28.83 52.16
C ILE A 735 -49.65 27.96 52.64
N GLY A 736 -49.22 28.13 53.88
CA GLY A 736 -48.06 27.46 54.45
C GLY A 736 -48.37 26.08 55.06
N GLY A 737 -47.36 25.21 55.06
CA GLY A 737 -47.38 23.92 55.76
C GLY A 737 -46.92 24.00 57.22
N GLY A 738 -46.35 25.13 57.69
CA GLY A 738 -45.89 25.21 59.07
C GLY A 738 -45.52 26.54 59.76
N THR A 739 -45.12 27.68 59.15
CA THR A 739 -44.64 28.80 60.04
C THR A 739 -44.70 30.27 59.59
N ALA A 740 -44.42 30.70 58.34
CA ALA A 740 -44.37 32.15 58.03
C ALA A 740 -44.68 32.54 56.57
N ASN A 741 -45.55 33.54 56.39
CA ASN A 741 -45.83 34.20 55.11
C ASN A 741 -45.37 35.67 55.15
N ILE A 742 -44.60 36.11 54.16
CA ILE A 742 -44.14 37.49 54.02
C ILE A 742 -44.48 37.99 52.63
N PHE A 743 -45.34 39.00 52.54
CA PHE A 743 -45.67 39.69 51.31
C PHE A 743 -45.14 41.12 51.37
N THR A 744 -44.31 41.49 50.40
CA THR A 744 -43.75 42.85 50.28
C THR A 744 -43.97 43.40 48.87
N LYS A 745 -44.55 44.58 48.77
CA LYS A 745 -44.62 45.39 47.56
C LYS A 745 -43.94 46.74 47.79
N VAL A 746 -43.09 47.15 46.87
CA VAL A 746 -42.49 48.49 46.81
C VAL A 746 -42.75 49.08 45.43
N GLY A 747 -43.33 50.27 45.35
CA GLY A 747 -43.81 50.90 44.11
C GLY A 747 -45.33 50.95 44.04
N ASN A 748 -45.89 51.60 43.03
CA ASN A 748 -47.33 51.86 42.91
C ASN A 748 -48.11 50.65 42.34
N GLY A 749 -49.43 50.63 42.53
CA GLY A 749 -50.35 49.70 41.86
C GLY A 749 -51.25 48.88 42.78
N ILE A 750 -52.10 48.06 42.16
CA ILE A 750 -53.05 47.20 42.87
C ILE A 750 -52.31 46.02 43.49
N THR A 751 -52.54 45.78 44.78
CA THR A 751 -51.86 44.75 45.55
C THR A 751 -52.86 43.89 46.33
N LEU A 752 -52.89 42.59 46.06
CA LEU A 752 -53.80 41.63 46.67
C LEU A 752 -53.01 40.47 47.30
N ALA A 753 -53.26 40.16 48.57
CA ALA A 753 -52.63 39.03 49.24
C ALA A 753 -53.66 38.20 50.03
N ALA A 754 -53.61 36.88 49.86
CA ALA A 754 -54.30 35.93 50.73
C ALA A 754 -53.25 35.05 51.42
N MET A 755 -53.14 35.15 52.74
CA MET A 755 -52.06 34.55 53.52
C MET A 755 -52.64 33.69 54.64
N VAL A 756 -52.27 32.42 54.68
CA VAL A 756 -52.69 31.45 55.70
C VAL A 756 -51.44 30.76 56.26
N GLY A 757 -51.15 31.00 57.53
CA GLY A 757 -49.95 30.51 58.21
C GLY A 757 -49.79 31.10 59.61
N SER A 758 -48.93 30.52 60.44
CA SER A 758 -48.79 30.92 61.85
C SER A 758 -48.37 32.39 62.03
N ALA A 759 -47.47 32.89 61.18
CA ALA A 759 -47.11 34.31 61.11
C ALA A 759 -47.36 34.86 59.70
N ASN A 760 -48.00 36.03 59.60
CA ASN A 760 -48.26 36.70 58.33
C ASN A 760 -47.81 38.17 58.40
N ILE A 761 -46.99 38.60 57.45
CA ILE A 761 -46.53 39.98 57.32
C ILE A 761 -46.91 40.49 55.94
N PHE A 762 -47.63 41.61 55.89
CA PHE A 762 -47.94 42.32 54.65
C PHE A 762 -47.40 43.74 54.71
N THR A 763 -46.63 44.10 53.69
CA THR A 763 -46.03 45.43 53.55
C THR A 763 -46.27 45.95 52.14
N HIS A 764 -46.82 47.16 52.02
CA HIS A 764 -46.85 47.90 50.76
C HIS A 764 -46.31 49.31 50.97
N ILE A 765 -45.26 49.66 50.22
CA ILE A 765 -44.63 50.98 50.23
C ILE A 765 -44.83 51.59 48.83
N GLY A 766 -45.79 52.49 48.69
CA GLY A 766 -46.17 53.11 47.42
C GLY A 766 -47.63 53.52 47.40
N ASN A 767 -48.10 54.08 46.27
CA ASN A 767 -49.50 54.46 46.10
C ASN A 767 -50.28 53.35 45.40
N GLY A 768 -51.44 52.96 45.93
CA GLY A 768 -52.34 52.03 45.24
C GLY A 768 -53.32 51.31 46.16
N PHE A 769 -54.31 50.67 45.55
CA PHE A 769 -55.29 49.86 46.27
C PHE A 769 -54.65 48.59 46.80
N SER A 770 -54.75 48.36 48.12
CA SER A 770 -54.08 47.26 48.81
C SER A 770 -55.05 46.51 49.71
N VAL A 771 -55.15 45.20 49.52
CA VAL A 771 -55.96 44.32 50.38
C VAL A 771 -55.16 43.09 50.75
N ALA A 772 -55.11 42.80 52.04
CA ALA A 772 -54.52 41.60 52.59
C ALA A 772 -55.55 40.85 53.44
N PHE A 773 -55.75 39.57 53.14
CA PHE A 773 -56.54 38.65 53.95
C PHE A 773 -55.57 37.69 54.64
N ALA A 774 -55.45 37.78 55.96
CA ALA A 774 -54.47 37.02 56.75
C ALA A 774 -55.16 36.14 57.80
N ILE A 775 -54.83 34.85 57.84
CA ILE A 775 -55.30 33.88 58.85
C ILE A 775 -54.08 33.24 59.51
N GLY A 776 -54.00 33.26 60.84
CA GLY A 776 -52.91 32.65 61.61
C GLY A 776 -53.33 32.17 63.00
N GLN A 777 -52.39 31.55 63.73
CA GLN A 777 -52.55 31.22 65.15
C GLN A 777 -52.24 32.46 65.99
N ALA A 778 -53.05 32.70 67.02
CA ALA A 778 -52.98 33.88 67.88
C ALA A 778 -51.67 33.93 68.70
#